data_AF-A0A167XKU2-F1
#
_entry.id   AF-A0A167XKU2-F1
#
_cell.length_a   1.000
_cell.length_b   1.000
_cell.length_c   1.000
_cell.angle_alpha   90.00
_cell.angle_beta   90.00
_cell.angle_gamma   90.00
#
_symmetry.space_group_name_H-M   'P 1'
#
loop_
_entity.id
_entity.type
_entity.pdbx_description
1 polymer ?
#
loop_
_entity_poly.entity_id
_entity_poly.type
_entity_poly.pdbx_seq_one_letter_code
_entity_poly.pdbx_strand_id
1 'polypeptide(L)'
;MDTREFESLRKRLKEEEQRRIQAEQQRDAAEQQRKDAEQRREDAEHQLERQTRTQRFPNSFTRGVPANAEQKFRPDYIREWSDFPQEQSEVWASLMDAAFVNKRHFSPEIALKDNGKELRQRSLSSELDLGYFERQTVETRVASVIRELHQNSRLRETFHLKGDVAFENHANTLTDQRTFVTDMSSMSLQPALPRRSGRLAAQSEATSSLPAASLQLSHRKPQQQKLARPRADQFCVYNKGASERIPAFIVEYKAPHKLSLAHIKAGLVNMDLDDIVRLQENETPEILCRRVVAAVITQAHSYMITGGIKYAYICTGEAFIFVKVKREEPETAYYFLSIPKDDVGESTGWMANPGGNNRLHLTAVGQVLAFTLRALQTTPREVGWIKWAEARLKRWEMIYDDILGEIEEEDIPASDFKPATRGRYHYLRMYPVRTRSGAILASAASCSPSRHVIPSDDDDHSDGGFDPNTPSRNPGERRAPDSSSSPPIAETSRVSSTRGTTRKYCTQRCLRGLQSQASLDPSCPNVRDHGVDRHQLNPATLIRRLSEQFSPRELHPDTQLGCKSLHIHGTRGALFKVSLLSHGYTCIGKGAPAEFVSELKHEESVYARLARIQGTHVPVVLGGLDVPLFSYDGIVQIVRFMLMSYVGAPVAGTIKKYPDRRDTLIRAAERSLRAVQKCGVLHSDLLPDNIMWSREDDRVMLIDFERATIPEQRTPLMPMSSNRKRKRVDEMAKSRNNSPAFEREARKLRISLS
;
A
#
# COMPACT_ATOMS: atom_id res chain seq x y z
N MET A 1 -0.98 -50.03 75.41
CA MET A 1 -1.05 -49.34 74.11
C MET A 1 -2.36 -48.59 74.09
N ASP A 2 -2.29 -47.27 73.96
CA ASP A 2 -3.33 -46.33 74.37
C ASP A 2 -4.46 -46.25 73.32
N THR A 3 -5.72 -46.42 73.74
CA THR A 3 -6.90 -46.49 72.85
C THR A 3 -7.09 -45.23 72.01
N ARG A 4 -6.51 -44.10 72.43
CA ARG A 4 -6.50 -42.82 71.70
C ARG A 4 -5.64 -42.83 70.43
N GLU A 5 -4.52 -43.58 70.41
CA GLU A 5 -3.69 -43.67 69.21
C GLU A 5 -4.37 -44.51 68.12
N PHE A 6 -5.09 -45.56 68.52
CA PHE A 6 -5.81 -46.43 67.59
C PHE A 6 -6.99 -45.72 66.90
N GLU A 7 -7.72 -44.87 67.62
CA GLU A 7 -8.79 -44.05 67.05
C GLU A 7 -8.25 -42.94 66.13
N SER A 8 -7.12 -42.31 66.48
CA SER A 8 -6.43 -41.33 65.65
C SER A 8 -5.95 -41.94 64.32
N LEU A 9 -5.35 -43.13 64.36
CA LEU A 9 -4.93 -43.88 63.18
C LEU A 9 -6.12 -44.30 62.31
N ARG A 10 -7.22 -44.78 62.92
CA ARG A 10 -8.46 -45.10 62.18
C ARG A 10 -9.07 -43.90 61.48
N LYS A 11 -9.00 -42.71 62.11
CA LYS A 11 -9.51 -41.47 61.51
C LYS A 11 -8.65 -41.04 60.32
N ARG A 12 -7.32 -41.09 60.44
CA ARG A 12 -6.39 -40.77 59.35
C ARG A 12 -6.53 -41.72 58.16
N LEU A 13 -6.73 -43.01 58.42
CA LEU A 13 -6.90 -44.01 57.36
C LEU A 13 -8.20 -43.77 56.56
N LYS A 14 -9.29 -43.42 57.25
CA LYS A 14 -10.56 -43.04 56.60
C LYS A 14 -10.46 -41.73 55.80
N GLU A 15 -9.73 -40.74 56.30
CA GLU A 15 -9.52 -39.47 55.58
C GLU A 15 -8.63 -39.67 54.34
N GLU A 16 -7.63 -40.55 54.41
CA GLU A 16 -6.78 -40.90 53.27
C GLU A 16 -7.55 -41.71 52.21
N GLU A 17 -8.38 -42.64 52.64
CA GLU A 17 -9.26 -43.43 51.76
C GLU A 17 -10.29 -42.54 51.05
N GLN A 18 -10.89 -41.58 51.76
CA GLN A 18 -11.79 -40.58 51.15
C GLN A 18 -11.07 -39.67 50.15
N ARG A 19 -9.81 -39.27 50.43
CA ARG A 19 -9.02 -38.48 49.47
C ARG A 19 -8.65 -39.28 48.23
N ARG A 20 -8.36 -40.58 48.36
CA ARG A 20 -8.12 -41.46 47.22
C ARG A 20 -9.36 -41.61 46.35
N ILE A 21 -10.52 -41.84 46.96
CA ILE A 21 -11.80 -41.94 46.23
C ILE A 21 -12.15 -40.62 45.53
N GLN A 22 -11.94 -39.46 46.18
CA GLN A 22 -12.14 -38.16 45.51
C GLN A 22 -11.16 -37.91 44.36
N ALA A 23 -9.89 -38.30 44.52
CA ALA A 23 -8.90 -38.15 43.46
C ALA A 23 -9.18 -39.07 42.26
N GLU A 24 -9.69 -40.28 42.52
CA GLU A 24 -10.12 -41.22 41.49
C GLU A 24 -11.38 -40.72 40.76
N GLN A 25 -12.40 -40.25 41.50
CA GLN A 25 -13.58 -39.62 40.89
C GLN A 25 -13.26 -38.37 40.08
N GLN A 26 -12.30 -37.55 40.52
CA GLN A 26 -11.84 -36.39 39.73
C GLN A 26 -11.09 -36.81 38.46
N ARG A 27 -10.33 -37.90 38.51
CA ARG A 27 -9.65 -38.46 37.33
C ARG A 27 -10.65 -39.03 36.34
N ASP A 28 -11.63 -39.80 36.80
CA ASP A 28 -12.65 -40.39 35.94
C ASP A 28 -13.55 -39.31 35.32
N ALA A 29 -13.91 -38.28 36.08
CA ALA A 29 -14.65 -37.13 35.55
C ALA A 29 -13.84 -36.34 34.52
N ALA A 30 -12.53 -36.17 34.72
CA ALA A 30 -11.66 -35.51 33.76
C ALA A 30 -11.44 -36.35 32.50
N GLU A 31 -11.34 -37.67 32.63
CA GLU A 31 -11.22 -38.60 31.51
C GLU A 31 -12.52 -38.65 30.68
N GLN A 32 -13.68 -38.68 31.36
CA GLN A 32 -14.97 -38.61 30.69
C GLN A 32 -15.18 -37.28 29.98
N GLN A 33 -14.80 -36.15 30.59
CA GLN A 33 -14.82 -34.85 29.90
C GLN A 33 -13.89 -34.79 28.68
N ARG A 34 -12.74 -35.47 28.72
CA ARG A 34 -11.86 -35.58 27.54
C ARG A 34 -12.50 -36.42 26.45
N LYS A 35 -13.09 -37.58 26.78
CA LYS A 35 -13.80 -38.44 25.82
C LYS A 35 -15.00 -37.72 25.22
N ASP A 36 -15.80 -37.02 26.02
CA ASP A 36 -16.95 -36.25 25.52
C ASP A 36 -16.54 -35.03 24.67
N ALA A 37 -15.37 -34.45 24.91
CA ALA A 37 -14.82 -33.36 24.10
C ALA A 37 -14.22 -33.88 22.78
N GLU A 38 -13.62 -35.07 22.80
CA GLU A 38 -13.09 -35.76 21.62
C GLU A 38 -14.23 -36.26 20.73
N GLN A 39 -15.27 -36.87 21.30
CA GLN A 39 -16.49 -37.24 20.59
C GLN A 39 -17.18 -36.02 19.95
N ARG A 40 -17.31 -34.91 20.68
CA ARG A 40 -17.85 -33.65 20.13
C ARG A 40 -16.98 -33.05 19.03
N ARG A 41 -15.67 -33.32 19.04
CA ARG A 41 -14.74 -32.88 18.00
C ARG A 41 -14.87 -33.76 16.75
N GLU A 42 -14.98 -35.08 16.92
CA GLU A 42 -15.23 -36.03 15.84
C GLU A 42 -16.60 -35.80 15.20
N ASP A 43 -17.66 -35.58 16.00
CA ASP A 43 -18.99 -35.23 15.49
C ASP A 43 -18.98 -33.89 14.75
N ALA A 44 -18.23 -32.91 15.25
CA ALA A 44 -18.05 -31.62 14.58
C ALA A 44 -17.23 -31.76 13.29
N GLU A 45 -16.21 -32.60 13.24
CA GLU A 45 -15.43 -32.93 12.03
C GLU A 45 -16.26 -33.69 10.99
N HIS A 46 -17.06 -34.67 11.41
CA HIS A 46 -17.97 -35.43 10.53
C HIS A 46 -19.10 -34.53 9.96
N GLN A 47 -19.57 -33.56 10.74
CA GLN A 47 -20.53 -32.55 10.30
C GLN A 47 -19.86 -31.50 9.40
N LEU A 48 -18.57 -31.18 9.63
CA LEU A 48 -17.74 -30.33 8.78
C LEU A 48 -17.51 -30.98 7.42
N GLU A 49 -17.17 -32.27 7.34
CA GLU A 49 -16.99 -33.01 6.08
C GLU A 49 -18.27 -33.06 5.24
N ARG A 50 -19.43 -33.29 5.89
CA ARG A 50 -20.73 -33.27 5.20
C ARG A 50 -21.12 -31.88 4.70
N GLN A 51 -20.62 -30.80 5.31
CA GLN A 51 -20.95 -29.41 4.97
C GLN A 51 -19.87 -28.70 4.12
N THR A 52 -18.67 -29.29 3.98
CA THR A 52 -17.56 -28.77 3.14
C THR A 52 -17.60 -29.36 1.72
N ARG A 53 -18.59 -30.21 1.41
CA ARG A 53 -18.90 -30.57 0.03
C ARG A 53 -19.42 -29.32 -0.69
N THR A 54 -18.56 -28.71 -1.49
CA THR A 54 -18.83 -27.55 -2.35
C THR A 54 -20.23 -27.68 -2.94
N GLN A 55 -21.15 -26.79 -2.54
CA GLN A 55 -22.43 -26.70 -3.23
C GLN A 55 -22.13 -26.21 -4.65
N ARG A 56 -22.17 -27.12 -5.63
CA ARG A 56 -22.32 -26.78 -7.04
C ARG A 56 -23.63 -26.03 -7.17
N PHE A 57 -23.58 -24.80 -7.66
CA PHE A 57 -24.77 -23.98 -7.85
C PHE A 57 -25.05 -23.68 -9.33
N PRO A 58 -26.33 -23.70 -9.75
CA PRO A 58 -26.71 -23.43 -11.13
C PRO A 58 -26.78 -21.92 -11.44
N ASN A 59 -26.09 -21.52 -12.52
CA ASN A 59 -26.46 -20.52 -13.52
C ASN A 59 -27.18 -19.22 -13.10
N SER A 60 -26.58 -18.43 -12.19
CA SER A 60 -26.92 -16.99 -12.10
C SER A 60 -25.72 -16.13 -11.72
N PHE A 61 -24.66 -16.19 -12.54
CA PHE A 61 -23.49 -15.32 -12.40
C PHE A 61 -23.65 -14.03 -13.22
N THR A 62 -23.14 -12.92 -12.71
CA THR A 62 -22.98 -11.68 -13.48
C THR A 62 -21.98 -11.92 -14.61
N ARG A 63 -22.48 -11.93 -15.85
CA ARG A 63 -21.75 -12.13 -17.12
C ARG A 63 -20.70 -11.04 -17.37
N GLY A 64 -19.58 -11.08 -16.67
CA GLY A 64 -18.48 -10.12 -16.78
C GLY A 64 -17.24 -10.76 -17.40
N VAL A 65 -16.59 -10.07 -18.33
CA VAL A 65 -15.35 -10.50 -18.99
C VAL A 65 -14.28 -10.85 -17.93
N PRO A 66 -13.58 -12.01 -18.03
CA PRO A 66 -12.67 -12.53 -16.99
C PRO A 66 -11.51 -11.59 -16.60
N ALA A 67 -11.07 -10.74 -17.53
CA ALA A 67 -9.98 -9.80 -17.30
C ALA A 67 -10.21 -8.49 -18.08
N ASN A 68 -10.18 -7.36 -17.38
CA ASN A 68 -10.10 -6.04 -18.00
C ASN A 68 -8.63 -5.74 -18.34
N ALA A 69 -8.02 -6.57 -19.19
CA ALA A 69 -6.61 -6.44 -19.58
C ALA A 69 -6.43 -5.50 -20.77
N GLU A 70 -7.49 -5.19 -21.51
CA GLU A 70 -7.44 -4.40 -22.74
C GLU A 70 -6.73 -3.05 -22.53
N GLN A 71 -5.82 -2.73 -23.46
CA GLN A 71 -4.99 -1.52 -23.44
C GLN A 71 -4.07 -1.37 -22.21
N LYS A 72 -3.98 -2.36 -21.31
CA LYS A 72 -3.03 -2.34 -20.18
C LYS A 72 -1.62 -2.69 -20.64
N PHE A 73 -0.61 -2.23 -19.90
CA PHE A 73 0.79 -2.61 -20.17
C PHE A 73 0.96 -4.10 -19.90
N ARG A 74 1.38 -4.86 -20.91
CA ARG A 74 1.61 -6.30 -20.78
C ARG A 74 3.10 -6.61 -20.68
N PRO A 75 3.48 -7.63 -19.89
CA PRO A 75 4.82 -8.21 -20.00
C PRO A 75 4.99 -8.90 -21.35
N ASP A 76 6.24 -9.11 -21.76
CA ASP A 76 6.58 -10.04 -22.85
C ASP A 76 6.65 -11.48 -22.32
N TYR A 77 7.09 -11.65 -21.07
CA TYR A 77 7.34 -12.98 -20.49
C TYR A 77 6.67 -13.18 -19.13
N ILE A 78 6.09 -14.36 -18.92
CA ILE A 78 5.72 -14.87 -17.60
C ILE A 78 6.66 -16.03 -17.26
N ARG A 79 7.31 -15.96 -16.10
CA ARG A 79 8.37 -16.90 -15.68
C ARG A 79 8.22 -17.29 -14.22
N GLU A 80 8.59 -18.51 -13.86
CA GLU A 80 8.58 -18.97 -12.48
C GLU A 80 9.59 -18.18 -11.62
N TRP A 81 9.18 -17.80 -10.41
CA TRP A 81 10.01 -17.17 -9.40
C TRP A 81 10.69 -18.24 -8.54
N SER A 82 11.79 -18.79 -9.05
CA SER A 82 12.56 -19.87 -8.41
C SER A 82 13.02 -19.55 -6.99
N ASP A 83 13.39 -18.30 -6.74
CA ASP A 83 14.01 -17.87 -5.48
C ASP A 83 12.99 -17.51 -4.40
N PHE A 84 11.69 -17.53 -4.72
CA PHE A 84 10.61 -17.16 -3.79
C PHE A 84 10.66 -17.94 -2.47
N PRO A 85 10.80 -19.28 -2.47
CA PRO A 85 11.03 -20.06 -1.27
C PRO A 85 12.13 -19.55 -0.34
N GLN A 86 13.30 -19.23 -0.91
CA GLN A 86 14.45 -18.79 -0.15
C GLN A 86 14.16 -17.42 0.46
N GLU A 87 13.71 -16.48 -0.37
CA GLU A 87 13.38 -15.12 0.06
C GLU A 87 12.29 -15.11 1.17
N GLN A 88 11.26 -15.96 1.08
CA GLN A 88 10.25 -16.11 2.14
C GLN A 88 10.85 -16.68 3.44
N SER A 89 11.76 -17.64 3.31
CA SER A 89 12.36 -18.31 4.47
C SER A 89 13.30 -17.40 5.26
N GLU A 90 13.99 -16.48 4.59
CA GLU A 90 14.82 -15.45 5.22
C GLU A 90 13.99 -14.49 6.09
N VAL A 91 12.78 -14.15 5.65
CA VAL A 91 11.82 -13.36 6.45
C VAL A 91 11.41 -14.12 7.71
N TRP A 92 11.08 -15.41 7.57
CA TRP A 92 10.74 -16.24 8.72
C TRP A 92 11.92 -16.43 9.68
N ALA A 93 13.14 -16.62 9.19
CA ALA A 93 14.32 -16.69 10.03
C ALA A 93 14.50 -15.41 10.86
N SER A 94 14.33 -14.25 10.22
CA SER A 94 14.41 -12.94 10.89
C SER A 94 13.31 -12.73 11.94
N LEU A 95 12.09 -13.21 11.67
CA LEU A 95 10.98 -13.17 12.63
C LEU A 95 11.22 -14.08 13.83
N MET A 96 11.71 -15.30 13.59
CA MET A 96 11.90 -16.33 14.62
C MET A 96 13.09 -16.05 15.53
N ASP A 97 14.09 -15.31 15.05
CA ASP A 97 15.22 -14.84 15.86
C ASP A 97 14.79 -13.76 16.89
N ALA A 98 13.63 -13.13 16.71
CA ALA A 98 13.11 -12.18 17.68
C ALA A 98 12.35 -12.87 18.82
N ALA A 99 12.59 -12.41 20.05
CA ALA A 99 11.88 -12.86 21.26
C ALA A 99 10.34 -12.64 21.23
N PHE A 100 9.83 -11.99 20.17
CA PHE A 100 8.42 -11.78 19.89
C PHE A 100 7.61 -13.08 19.82
N VAL A 101 8.16 -14.12 19.19
CA VAL A 101 7.46 -15.40 18.94
C VAL A 101 7.12 -16.16 20.22
N ASN A 102 7.73 -15.77 21.34
CA ASN A 102 7.48 -16.39 22.64
C ASN A 102 6.20 -15.86 23.31
N LYS A 103 5.54 -14.81 22.84
CA LYS A 103 4.40 -14.22 23.56
C LYS A 103 3.07 -14.55 22.87
N ARG A 104 2.01 -14.72 23.66
CA ARG A 104 0.65 -14.94 23.14
C ARG A 104 0.02 -13.59 22.78
N HIS A 105 0.15 -13.20 21.52
CA HIS A 105 -0.34 -11.91 21.01
C HIS A 105 -1.70 -12.01 20.27
N PHE A 106 -2.23 -13.22 20.05
CA PHE A 106 -3.36 -13.45 19.14
C PHE A 106 -4.61 -13.97 19.82
N SER A 107 -5.75 -13.78 19.15
CA SER A 107 -7.08 -14.16 19.63
C SER A 107 -7.16 -15.65 19.99
N PRO A 108 -7.87 -15.99 21.07
CA PRO A 108 -8.10 -17.39 21.43
C PRO A 108 -8.89 -18.13 20.34
N GLU A 109 -8.66 -19.44 20.23
CA GLU A 109 -9.26 -20.31 19.21
C GLU A 109 -10.80 -20.22 19.14
N ILE A 110 -11.45 -19.99 20.29
CA ILE A 110 -12.91 -19.88 20.37
C ILE A 110 -13.43 -18.70 19.54
N ALA A 111 -12.74 -17.56 19.58
CA ALA A 111 -13.10 -16.39 18.79
C ALA A 111 -12.85 -16.62 17.28
N LEU A 112 -11.88 -17.45 16.93
CA LEU A 112 -11.62 -17.81 15.53
C LEU A 112 -12.71 -18.76 15.00
N LYS A 113 -13.17 -19.71 15.82
CA LYS A 113 -14.26 -20.63 15.48
C LYS A 113 -15.59 -19.89 15.26
N ASP A 114 -15.92 -18.93 16.11
CA ASP A 114 -17.15 -18.15 15.97
C ASP A 114 -17.13 -17.25 14.72
N ASN A 115 -16.02 -16.56 14.47
CA ASN A 115 -15.82 -15.80 13.21
C ASN A 115 -15.94 -16.71 11.97
N GLY A 116 -15.41 -17.94 12.04
CA GLY A 116 -15.52 -18.92 10.97
C GLY A 116 -16.95 -19.35 10.67
N LYS A 117 -17.84 -19.41 11.67
CA LYS A 117 -19.27 -19.71 11.48
C LYS A 117 -20.01 -18.57 10.78
N GLU A 118 -19.72 -17.33 11.16
CA GLU A 118 -20.33 -16.14 10.55
C GLU A 118 -19.94 -15.99 9.07
N LEU A 119 -18.68 -16.21 8.74
CA LEU A 119 -18.17 -16.11 7.36
C LEU A 119 -18.76 -17.16 6.41
N ARG A 120 -19.08 -18.36 6.90
CA ARG A 120 -19.67 -19.44 6.11
C ARG A 120 -21.13 -19.21 5.72
N GLN A 121 -21.81 -18.23 6.33
CA GLN A 121 -23.20 -17.90 6.01
C GLN A 121 -23.35 -16.99 4.79
N ARG A 122 -22.24 -16.43 4.26
CA ARG A 122 -22.25 -15.54 3.09
C ARG A 122 -21.73 -16.25 1.84
N SER A 123 -22.35 -15.94 0.70
CA SER A 123 -21.93 -16.45 -0.61
C SER A 123 -20.77 -15.63 -1.18
N LEU A 124 -19.78 -16.28 -1.79
CA LEU A 124 -18.64 -15.66 -2.48
C LEU A 124 -18.93 -15.50 -3.98
N SER A 125 -19.97 -14.73 -4.31
CA SER A 125 -20.45 -14.60 -5.69
C SER A 125 -19.72 -13.54 -6.52
N SER A 126 -18.94 -12.66 -5.90
CA SER A 126 -18.28 -11.53 -6.56
C SER A 126 -16.88 -11.24 -6.02
N GLU A 127 -16.11 -10.43 -6.74
CA GLU A 127 -14.79 -9.95 -6.29
C GLU A 127 -14.90 -9.09 -5.01
N LEU A 128 -16.03 -8.41 -4.81
CA LEU A 128 -16.31 -7.65 -3.58
C LEU A 128 -16.55 -8.58 -2.38
N ASP A 129 -17.30 -9.67 -2.59
CA ASP A 129 -17.54 -10.68 -1.54
C ASP A 129 -16.23 -11.38 -1.17
N LEU A 130 -15.40 -11.70 -2.17
CA LEU A 130 -14.06 -12.25 -1.96
C LEU A 130 -13.16 -11.28 -1.19
N GLY A 131 -13.16 -9.99 -1.55
CA GLY A 131 -12.42 -8.97 -0.82
C GLY A 131 -12.85 -8.85 0.63
N TYR A 132 -14.14 -8.98 0.95
CA TYR A 132 -14.62 -9.01 2.33
C TYR A 132 -14.13 -10.25 3.08
N PHE A 133 -14.19 -11.42 2.45
CA PHE A 133 -13.71 -12.67 3.03
C PHE A 133 -12.20 -12.61 3.34
N GLU A 134 -11.39 -12.19 2.39
CA GLU A 134 -9.94 -12.03 2.55
C GLU A 134 -9.60 -11.01 3.63
N ARG A 135 -10.36 -9.92 3.70
CA ARG A 135 -10.19 -8.91 4.75
C ARG A 135 -10.36 -9.49 6.16
N GLN A 136 -11.33 -10.38 6.36
CA GLN A 136 -11.63 -10.96 7.68
C GLN A 136 -10.71 -12.13 8.04
N THR A 137 -10.33 -12.94 7.06
CA THR A 137 -9.57 -14.17 7.28
C THR A 137 -8.06 -13.95 7.26
N VAL A 138 -7.57 -13.07 6.38
CA VAL A 138 -6.14 -12.87 6.13
C VAL A 138 -5.71 -11.45 6.47
N GLU A 139 -6.23 -10.42 5.78
CA GLU A 139 -5.67 -9.06 5.85
C GLU A 139 -5.70 -8.47 7.26
N THR A 140 -6.83 -8.58 7.97
CA THR A 140 -6.96 -8.07 9.35
C THR A 140 -6.03 -8.80 10.31
N ARG A 141 -5.78 -10.10 10.08
CA ARG A 141 -4.87 -10.89 10.91
C ARG A 141 -3.43 -10.46 10.66
N VAL A 142 -3.05 -10.28 9.40
CA VAL A 142 -1.72 -9.77 9.01
C VAL A 142 -1.49 -8.37 9.57
N ALA A 143 -2.43 -7.44 9.41
CA ALA A 143 -2.33 -6.09 9.98
C ALA A 143 -2.19 -6.12 11.51
N SER A 144 -2.96 -6.98 12.20
CA SER A 144 -2.82 -7.16 13.65
C SER A 144 -1.44 -7.68 14.05
N VAL A 145 -0.88 -8.63 13.32
CA VAL A 145 0.48 -9.12 13.57
C VAL A 145 1.48 -7.97 13.39
N ILE A 146 1.40 -7.23 12.29
CA ILE A 146 2.35 -6.15 11.98
C ILE A 146 2.29 -5.02 13.01
N ARG A 147 1.10 -4.68 13.50
CA ARG A 147 0.92 -3.71 14.59
C ARG A 147 1.67 -4.11 15.86
N GLU A 148 1.65 -5.39 16.20
CA GLU A 148 2.41 -5.93 17.34
C GLU A 148 3.91 -5.98 17.04
N LEU A 149 4.32 -6.34 15.81
CA LEU A 149 5.72 -6.31 15.38
C LEU A 149 6.32 -4.90 15.44
N HIS A 150 5.54 -3.87 15.11
CA HIS A 150 5.98 -2.47 15.15
C HIS A 150 6.37 -2.01 16.56
N GLN A 151 5.83 -2.62 17.61
CA GLN A 151 6.21 -2.32 19.01
C GLN A 151 7.63 -2.78 19.33
N ASN A 152 8.16 -3.74 18.58
CA ASN A 152 9.53 -4.23 18.73
C ASN A 152 10.50 -3.38 17.88
N SER A 153 11.44 -2.68 18.53
CA SER A 153 12.39 -1.79 17.85
C SER A 153 13.24 -2.49 16.80
N ARG A 154 13.73 -3.70 17.09
CA ARG A 154 14.56 -4.49 16.18
C ARG A 154 13.79 -4.85 14.92
N LEU A 155 12.60 -5.43 15.06
CA LEU A 155 11.76 -5.84 13.92
C LEU A 155 11.25 -4.63 13.12
N ARG A 156 10.95 -3.52 13.81
CA ARG A 156 10.57 -2.26 13.16
C ARG A 156 11.68 -1.76 12.23
N GLU A 157 12.93 -1.82 12.67
CA GLU A 157 14.08 -1.43 11.86
C GLU A 157 14.36 -2.44 10.74
N THR A 158 14.34 -3.75 11.04
CA THR A 158 14.56 -4.80 10.03
C THR A 158 13.56 -4.75 8.89
N PHE A 159 12.27 -4.54 9.19
CA PHE A 159 11.20 -4.57 8.19
C PHE A 159 10.70 -3.18 7.76
N HIS A 160 11.39 -2.11 8.18
CA HIS A 160 11.02 -0.72 7.88
C HIS A 160 9.56 -0.37 8.22
N LEU A 161 9.03 -0.89 9.33
CA LEU A 161 7.64 -0.67 9.73
C LEU A 161 7.42 0.79 10.17
N LYS A 162 6.47 1.50 9.56
CA LYS A 162 6.16 2.91 9.91
C LYS A 162 5.02 3.05 10.92
N GLY A 163 4.28 1.98 11.15
CA GLY A 163 3.12 1.96 12.02
C GLY A 163 2.29 0.71 11.79
N ASP A 164 1.20 0.86 11.04
CA ASP A 164 0.28 -0.23 10.68
C ASP A 164 0.32 -0.49 9.17
N VAL A 165 -0.32 -1.57 8.73
CA VAL A 165 -0.55 -1.85 7.31
C VAL A 165 -2.03 -1.69 6.98
N ALA A 166 -2.31 -1.03 5.86
CA ALA A 166 -3.66 -0.78 5.39
C ALA A 166 -3.87 -1.40 4.00
N PHE A 167 -4.91 -2.22 3.89
CA PHE A 167 -5.39 -2.79 2.64
C PHE A 167 -6.54 -1.90 2.15
N GLU A 168 -6.31 -1.11 1.10
CA GLU A 168 -7.23 -0.06 0.67
C GLU A 168 -7.57 -0.20 -0.83
N ASN A 169 -8.85 0.03 -1.17
CA ASN A 169 -9.31 0.18 -2.56
C ASN A 169 -9.34 1.66 -2.93
N HIS A 170 -8.76 1.99 -4.09
CA HIS A 170 -8.59 3.37 -4.56
C HIS A 170 -9.77 4.00 -5.28
N ALA A 171 -10.91 3.31 -5.37
CA ALA A 171 -12.13 3.85 -5.98
C ALA A 171 -12.54 5.23 -5.45
N ASN A 172 -12.17 5.57 -4.20
CA ASN A 172 -12.54 6.81 -3.52
C ASN A 172 -11.38 7.79 -3.30
N THR A 173 -10.15 7.43 -3.69
CA THR A 173 -8.98 8.28 -3.50
C THR A 173 -9.02 9.40 -4.55
N LEU A 174 -9.19 10.66 -4.09
CA LEU A 174 -9.40 11.86 -4.92
C LEU A 174 -10.80 11.98 -5.56
N THR A 175 -11.85 11.96 -4.73
CA THR A 175 -13.25 12.15 -5.14
C THR A 175 -13.84 13.44 -4.58
N ASP A 176 -14.67 14.15 -5.36
CA ASP A 176 -15.37 15.34 -4.87
C ASP A 176 -16.42 14.93 -3.83
N GLN A 177 -16.19 15.27 -2.55
CA GLN A 177 -17.10 14.88 -1.46
C GLN A 177 -18.54 15.41 -1.63
N ARG A 178 -18.77 16.38 -2.51
CA ARG A 178 -20.10 16.90 -2.84
C ARG A 178 -20.98 15.86 -3.54
N THR A 179 -20.41 14.88 -4.24
CA THR A 179 -21.21 13.88 -4.97
C THR A 179 -21.93 12.93 -4.03
N PHE A 180 -21.33 12.57 -2.88
CA PHE A 180 -21.95 11.68 -1.89
C PHE A 180 -23.20 12.28 -1.23
N VAL A 181 -23.24 13.59 -1.03
CA VAL A 181 -24.40 14.27 -0.40
C VAL A 181 -25.57 14.36 -1.38
N THR A 182 -25.30 14.52 -2.67
CA THR A 182 -26.34 14.58 -3.71
C THR A 182 -26.91 13.20 -4.02
N ASP A 183 -26.11 12.13 -3.97
CA ASP A 183 -26.57 10.75 -4.22
C ASP A 183 -27.37 10.15 -3.06
N MET A 184 -27.10 10.56 -1.81
CA MET A 184 -27.98 10.20 -0.69
C MET A 184 -29.31 10.96 -0.71
N SER A 185 -29.34 12.13 -1.36
CA SER A 185 -30.55 12.96 -1.50
C SER A 185 -31.42 12.55 -2.72
N SER A 186 -30.91 11.69 -3.60
CA SER A 186 -31.60 11.22 -4.81
C SER A 186 -32.27 9.84 -4.64
N MET A 187 -32.20 9.24 -3.45
CA MET A 187 -32.97 8.03 -3.11
C MET A 187 -34.46 8.34 -2.90
N SER A 188 -35.14 8.68 -3.99
CA SER A 188 -36.59 8.65 -4.08
C SER A 188 -37.04 7.21 -4.33
N LEU A 189 -37.89 6.68 -3.44
CA LEU A 189 -38.53 5.36 -3.53
C LEU A 189 -39.63 5.35 -4.61
N GLN A 190 -39.25 5.50 -5.87
CA GLN A 190 -40.13 5.18 -6.99
C GLN A 190 -39.47 4.16 -7.91
N PRO A 191 -40.18 3.08 -8.27
CA PRO A 191 -39.62 2.03 -9.13
C PRO A 191 -39.42 2.60 -10.53
N ALA A 192 -38.16 2.84 -10.90
CA ALA A 192 -37.81 3.22 -12.26
C ALA A 192 -38.01 2.03 -13.20
N LEU A 193 -38.80 2.25 -14.25
CA LEU A 193 -39.04 1.29 -15.34
C LEU A 193 -37.73 0.82 -15.99
N PRO A 194 -37.64 -0.45 -16.41
CA PRO A 194 -36.40 -1.03 -16.92
C PRO A 194 -36.01 -0.37 -18.25
N ARG A 195 -34.80 0.21 -18.28
CA ARG A 195 -34.13 0.69 -19.50
C ARG A 195 -33.90 -0.50 -20.44
N ARG A 196 -34.71 -0.62 -21.50
CA ARG A 196 -34.47 -1.53 -22.62
C ARG A 196 -33.15 -1.16 -23.32
N SER A 197 -32.32 -2.17 -23.56
CA SER A 197 -31.09 -2.03 -24.35
C SER A 197 -31.42 -1.81 -25.84
N GLY A 198 -30.64 -0.97 -26.52
CA GLY A 198 -30.82 -0.63 -27.94
C GLY A 198 -30.61 -1.78 -28.93
N ARG A 199 -30.23 -2.98 -28.46
CA ARG A 199 -30.01 -4.16 -29.30
C ARG A 199 -31.32 -4.83 -29.72
N LEU A 200 -32.40 -4.67 -28.94
CA LEU A 200 -33.73 -5.23 -29.25
C LEU A 200 -34.59 -4.33 -30.15
N ALA A 201 -34.21 -3.07 -30.37
CA ALA A 201 -34.89 -2.17 -31.30
C ALA A 201 -34.41 -2.37 -32.75
N ALA A 202 -33.16 -2.79 -32.95
CA ALA A 202 -32.59 -3.02 -34.27
C ALA A 202 -33.06 -4.33 -34.94
N GLN A 203 -33.69 -5.24 -34.19
CA GLN A 203 -34.24 -6.48 -34.75
C GLN A 203 -35.73 -6.37 -35.13
N SER A 204 -36.41 -5.26 -34.79
CA SER A 204 -37.82 -5.04 -35.16
C SER A 204 -38.03 -4.23 -36.45
N GLU A 205 -36.96 -3.72 -37.08
CA GLU A 205 -37.05 -2.91 -38.32
C GLU A 205 -36.80 -3.72 -39.60
N ALA A 206 -36.62 -5.06 -39.51
CA ALA A 206 -36.41 -5.91 -40.68
C ALA A 206 -37.68 -6.26 -41.47
N THR A 207 -38.85 -5.71 -41.13
CA THR A 207 -40.10 -5.95 -41.87
C THR A 207 -40.96 -4.68 -41.96
N SER A 208 -40.67 -3.81 -42.93
CA SER A 208 -41.68 -3.06 -43.70
C SER A 208 -41.02 -2.22 -44.80
N SER A 209 -41.65 -2.19 -45.97
CA SER A 209 -41.13 -1.77 -47.28
C SER A 209 -41.52 -0.32 -47.70
N LEU A 210 -40.55 0.41 -48.29
CA LEU A 210 -40.61 1.56 -49.25
C LEU A 210 -41.01 2.98 -48.75
N PRO A 211 -40.67 4.10 -49.47
CA PRO A 211 -39.37 4.47 -50.04
C PRO A 211 -38.91 5.94 -49.74
N ALA A 212 -37.64 6.20 -50.05
CA ALA A 212 -36.85 7.44 -50.11
C ALA A 212 -37.54 8.83 -49.99
N ALA A 213 -37.05 9.66 -49.05
CA ALA A 213 -36.53 11.03 -49.28
C ALA A 213 -36.28 11.75 -47.94
N SER A 214 -35.02 11.96 -47.57
CA SER A 214 -34.51 13.19 -46.90
C SER A 214 -33.07 12.97 -46.43
N LEU A 215 -32.12 13.47 -47.23
CA LEU A 215 -30.75 13.69 -46.80
C LEU A 215 -30.73 14.77 -45.72
N GLN A 216 -30.46 14.40 -44.47
CA GLN A 216 -29.96 15.34 -43.47
C GLN A 216 -28.68 14.82 -42.85
N LEU A 217 -27.60 15.57 -43.10
CA LEU A 217 -26.28 15.38 -42.51
C LEU A 217 -26.39 15.34 -40.99
N SER A 218 -26.11 14.18 -40.38
CA SER A 218 -25.87 14.12 -38.94
C SER A 218 -24.43 14.51 -38.65
N HIS A 219 -24.28 15.69 -38.04
CA HIS A 219 -23.04 16.12 -37.41
C HIS A 219 -22.55 15.06 -36.42
N ARG A 220 -21.45 14.38 -36.75
CA ARG A 220 -20.61 13.66 -35.78
C ARG A 220 -20.13 14.66 -34.73
N LYS A 221 -20.72 14.63 -33.53
CA LYS A 221 -20.09 15.22 -32.34
C LYS A 221 -18.78 14.46 -32.10
N PRO A 222 -17.64 15.15 -31.92
CA PRO A 222 -16.41 14.47 -31.56
C PRO A 222 -16.60 13.82 -30.20
N GLN A 223 -16.37 12.50 -30.13
CA GLN A 223 -16.20 11.79 -28.87
C GLN A 223 -15.06 12.48 -28.12
N GLN A 224 -15.40 13.32 -27.14
CA GLN A 224 -14.47 13.67 -26.08
C GLN A 224 -14.11 12.35 -25.40
N GLN A 225 -12.88 11.89 -25.62
CA GLN A 225 -12.23 10.87 -24.82
C GLN A 225 -12.24 11.38 -23.37
N LYS A 226 -13.28 11.01 -22.61
CA LYS A 226 -13.20 11.00 -21.16
C LYS A 226 -12.07 10.03 -20.84
N LEU A 227 -10.93 10.55 -20.39
CA LEU A 227 -9.92 9.76 -19.69
C LEU A 227 -10.66 8.99 -18.60
N ALA A 228 -10.91 7.71 -18.85
CA ALA A 228 -11.65 6.86 -17.94
C ALA A 228 -10.81 6.76 -16.67
N ARG A 229 -11.34 7.22 -15.53
CA ARG A 229 -10.79 6.82 -14.23
C ARG A 229 -10.70 5.28 -14.25
N PRO A 230 -9.55 4.67 -13.88
CA PRO A 230 -9.52 3.24 -13.64
C PRO A 230 -10.60 2.94 -12.58
N ARG A 231 -11.70 2.31 -12.99
CA ARG A 231 -12.78 1.96 -12.06
C ARG A 231 -12.30 0.81 -11.17
N ALA A 232 -12.37 1.05 -9.86
CA ALA A 232 -12.77 0.17 -8.76
C ALA A 232 -12.08 -1.18 -8.45
N ASP A 233 -11.09 -1.67 -9.20
CA ASP A 233 -10.51 -3.00 -8.91
C ASP A 233 -9.11 -2.95 -8.25
N GLN A 234 -8.50 -1.77 -8.12
CA GLN A 234 -7.15 -1.63 -7.57
C GLN A 234 -7.16 -1.67 -6.04
N PHE A 235 -6.74 -2.80 -5.47
CA PHE A 235 -6.36 -2.90 -4.07
C PHE A 235 -4.85 -2.71 -3.94
N CYS A 236 -4.42 -1.85 -3.03
CA CYS A 236 -3.02 -1.67 -2.70
C CYS A 236 -2.83 -1.74 -1.20
N VAL A 237 -1.67 -2.26 -0.81
CA VAL A 237 -1.27 -2.42 0.59
C VAL A 237 -0.26 -1.34 0.94
N TYR A 238 -0.53 -0.60 2.01
CA TYR A 238 0.23 0.58 2.42
C TYR A 238 0.97 0.37 3.74
N ASN A 239 2.22 0.81 3.79
CA ASN A 239 2.94 1.07 5.04
C ASN A 239 2.48 2.42 5.60
N LYS A 240 1.58 2.38 6.59
CA LYS A 240 0.92 3.58 7.12
C LYS A 240 1.74 4.18 8.26
N GLY A 241 2.34 5.33 7.98
CA GLY A 241 2.96 6.20 8.99
C GLY A 241 1.98 7.21 9.59
N ALA A 242 2.52 8.18 10.34
CA ALA A 242 1.72 9.23 10.96
C ALA A 242 1.01 10.15 9.94
N SER A 243 1.62 10.37 8.78
CA SER A 243 1.08 11.23 7.71
C SER A 243 1.25 10.65 6.31
N GLU A 244 2.31 9.87 6.08
CA GLU A 244 2.60 9.22 4.79
C GLU A 244 1.98 7.82 4.72
N ARG A 245 1.58 7.42 3.51
CA ARG A 245 1.07 6.08 3.20
C ARG A 245 1.85 5.51 2.04
N ILE A 246 2.94 4.80 2.30
CA ILE A 246 3.82 4.33 1.23
C ILE A 246 3.26 3.02 0.66
N PRO A 247 2.97 2.93 -0.66
CA PRO A 247 2.49 1.69 -1.27
C PRO A 247 3.58 0.61 -1.24
N ALA A 248 3.20 -0.61 -0.87
CA ALA A 248 4.11 -1.75 -0.69
C ALA A 248 3.92 -2.80 -1.79
N PHE A 249 2.69 -3.23 -2.04
CA PHE A 249 2.36 -4.19 -3.10
C PHE A 249 0.90 -4.06 -3.56
N ILE A 250 0.61 -4.55 -4.76
CA ILE A 250 -0.73 -4.56 -5.36
C ILE A 250 -1.44 -5.89 -5.05
N VAL A 251 -2.75 -5.83 -4.85
CA VAL A 251 -3.63 -7.00 -4.70
C VAL A 251 -4.69 -6.97 -5.79
N GLU A 252 -4.84 -8.10 -6.47
CA GLU A 252 -5.88 -8.31 -7.48
C GLU A 252 -6.77 -9.47 -7.04
N TYR A 253 -8.05 -9.19 -6.79
CA TYR A 253 -9.03 -10.22 -6.47
C TYR A 253 -9.72 -10.69 -7.74
N LYS A 254 -9.77 -12.01 -7.94
CA LYS A 254 -10.57 -12.64 -9.00
C LYS A 254 -11.49 -13.67 -8.40
N ALA A 255 -12.79 -13.52 -8.63
CA ALA A 255 -13.76 -14.49 -8.13
C ALA A 255 -13.48 -15.90 -8.71
N PRO A 256 -13.71 -16.98 -7.96
CA PRO A 256 -13.44 -18.35 -8.40
C PRO A 256 -14.06 -18.72 -9.76
N HIS A 257 -15.26 -18.20 -10.04
CA HIS A 257 -15.96 -18.45 -11.32
C HIS A 257 -15.32 -17.73 -12.52
N LYS A 258 -14.49 -16.71 -12.30
CA LYS A 258 -13.71 -16.02 -13.36
C LYS A 258 -12.31 -16.60 -13.54
N LEU A 259 -11.74 -17.15 -12.47
CA LEU A 259 -10.43 -17.78 -12.45
C LEU A 259 -10.42 -18.90 -11.40
N SER A 260 -10.78 -20.11 -11.82
CA SER A 260 -10.84 -21.26 -10.90
C SER A 260 -9.47 -21.87 -10.68
N LEU A 261 -9.36 -22.75 -9.67
CA LEU A 261 -8.12 -23.49 -9.44
C LEU A 261 -7.74 -24.36 -10.65
N ALA A 262 -8.71 -24.90 -11.38
CA ALA A 262 -8.47 -25.68 -12.61
C ALA A 262 -7.83 -24.81 -13.70
N HIS A 263 -8.35 -23.60 -13.93
CA HIS A 263 -7.75 -22.63 -14.86
C HIS A 263 -6.29 -22.33 -14.51
N ILE A 264 -5.99 -22.14 -13.22
CA ILE A 264 -4.62 -21.86 -12.75
C ILE A 264 -3.72 -23.08 -12.96
N LYS A 265 -4.17 -24.29 -12.59
CA LYS A 265 -3.36 -25.52 -12.70
C LYS A 265 -3.08 -25.91 -14.16
N ALA A 266 -4.02 -25.65 -15.09
CA ALA A 266 -3.84 -25.89 -16.52
C ALA A 266 -3.09 -24.76 -17.24
N GLY A 267 -3.33 -23.51 -16.83
CA GLY A 267 -2.87 -22.32 -17.55
C GLY A 267 -1.56 -21.70 -17.06
N LEU A 268 -1.23 -21.82 -15.77
CA LEU A 268 -0.06 -21.13 -15.21
C LEU A 268 1.24 -21.89 -15.52
N VAL A 269 1.97 -21.42 -16.52
CA VAL A 269 3.26 -21.96 -16.93
C VAL A 269 4.21 -20.83 -17.35
N ASN A 270 5.49 -21.16 -17.60
CA ASN A 270 6.37 -20.25 -18.30
C ASN A 270 5.84 -20.04 -19.72
N MET A 271 5.54 -18.79 -20.10
CA MET A 271 4.95 -18.47 -21.40
C MET A 271 5.48 -17.15 -21.98
N ASP A 272 5.55 -17.08 -23.31
CA ASP A 272 5.78 -15.85 -24.08
C ASP A 272 4.42 -15.29 -24.49
N LEU A 273 4.14 -14.02 -24.18
CA LEU A 273 2.82 -13.45 -24.42
C LEU A 273 2.56 -13.16 -25.90
N ASP A 274 3.58 -13.02 -26.73
CA ASP A 274 3.39 -12.83 -28.17
C ASP A 274 2.72 -14.07 -28.82
N ASP A 275 2.95 -15.26 -28.25
CA ASP A 275 2.32 -16.51 -28.68
C ASP A 275 0.90 -16.73 -28.13
N ILE A 276 0.56 -16.07 -27.01
CA ILE A 276 -0.71 -16.27 -26.29
C ILE A 276 -1.81 -15.29 -26.73
N VAL A 277 -1.43 -14.06 -27.08
CA VAL A 277 -2.36 -12.98 -27.44
C VAL A 277 -2.98 -13.19 -28.84
N ARG A 278 -2.37 -14.03 -29.68
CA ARG A 278 -2.89 -14.39 -31.00
C ARG A 278 -3.90 -15.52 -30.88
N LEU A 279 -5.10 -15.32 -31.42
CA LEU A 279 -6.10 -16.38 -31.57
C LEU A 279 -5.68 -17.34 -32.68
N GLN A 280 -5.79 -18.64 -32.42
CA GLN A 280 -5.60 -19.72 -33.37
C GLN A 280 -6.95 -20.39 -33.66
N GLU A 281 -7.17 -20.87 -34.89
CA GLU A 281 -8.47 -21.40 -35.34
C GLU A 281 -8.91 -22.69 -34.59
N ASN A 282 -8.01 -23.39 -33.91
CA ASN A 282 -8.27 -24.62 -33.15
C ASN A 282 -7.51 -24.64 -31.81
N GLU A 283 -7.94 -23.83 -30.85
CA GLU A 283 -7.27 -23.74 -29.55
C GLU A 283 -7.70 -24.84 -28.58
N THR A 284 -6.70 -25.51 -28.00
CA THR A 284 -6.92 -26.43 -26.89
C THR A 284 -7.37 -25.69 -25.63
N PRO A 285 -8.17 -26.29 -24.74
CA PRO A 285 -8.58 -25.68 -23.47
C PRO A 285 -7.41 -25.13 -22.63
N GLU A 286 -6.23 -25.74 -22.71
CA GLU A 286 -5.01 -25.29 -22.03
C GLU A 286 -4.49 -23.94 -22.55
N ILE A 287 -4.61 -23.66 -23.85
CA ILE A 287 -4.20 -22.38 -24.44
C ILE A 287 -5.15 -21.28 -23.99
N LEU A 288 -6.45 -21.58 -23.94
CA LEU A 288 -7.45 -20.67 -23.38
C LEU A 288 -7.19 -20.39 -21.90
N CYS A 289 -6.89 -21.42 -21.09
CA CYS A 289 -6.51 -21.25 -19.68
C CYS A 289 -5.24 -20.39 -19.52
N ARG A 290 -4.21 -20.63 -20.35
CA ARG A 290 -2.99 -19.80 -20.39
C ARG A 290 -3.33 -18.34 -20.69
N ARG A 291 -4.21 -18.08 -21.65
CA ARG A 291 -4.66 -16.72 -22.00
C ARG A 291 -5.38 -16.04 -20.85
N VAL A 292 -6.31 -16.72 -20.18
CA VAL A 292 -7.03 -16.17 -19.02
C VAL A 292 -6.05 -15.82 -17.91
N VAL A 293 -5.14 -16.74 -17.55
CA VAL A 293 -4.11 -16.49 -16.53
C VAL A 293 -3.18 -15.34 -16.94
N ALA A 294 -2.74 -15.30 -18.19
CA ALA A 294 -1.88 -14.23 -18.71
C ALA A 294 -2.58 -12.86 -18.68
N ALA A 295 -3.87 -12.80 -18.98
CA ALA A 295 -4.65 -11.57 -18.93
C ALA A 295 -4.79 -11.05 -17.48
N VAL A 296 -5.01 -11.94 -16.52
CA VAL A 296 -5.07 -11.58 -15.09
C VAL A 296 -3.71 -11.12 -14.57
N ILE A 297 -2.62 -11.81 -14.92
CA ILE A 297 -1.25 -11.40 -14.57
C ILE A 297 -0.90 -10.06 -15.23
N THR A 298 -1.32 -9.83 -16.48
CA THR A 298 -1.15 -8.56 -17.18
C THR A 298 -1.86 -7.42 -16.47
N GLN A 299 -3.08 -7.65 -15.96
CA GLN A 299 -3.79 -6.66 -15.17
C GLN A 299 -3.00 -6.24 -13.92
N ALA A 300 -2.51 -7.21 -13.13
CA ALA A 300 -1.69 -6.92 -11.96
C ALA A 300 -0.35 -6.25 -12.34
N HIS A 301 0.32 -6.76 -13.38
CA HIS A 301 1.59 -6.23 -13.89
C HIS A 301 1.46 -4.77 -14.30
N SER A 302 0.43 -4.40 -15.06
CA SER A 302 0.20 -3.02 -15.46
C SER A 302 0.09 -2.08 -14.26
N TYR A 303 -0.54 -2.51 -13.16
CA TYR A 303 -0.63 -1.71 -11.94
C TYR A 303 0.69 -1.63 -11.19
N MET A 304 1.48 -2.72 -11.20
CA MET A 304 2.86 -2.70 -10.68
C MET A 304 3.73 -1.70 -11.43
N ILE A 305 3.62 -1.63 -12.76
CA ILE A 305 4.39 -0.69 -13.59
C ILE A 305 3.97 0.75 -13.30
N THR A 306 2.68 1.07 -13.38
CA THR A 306 2.20 2.44 -13.19
C THR A 306 2.42 2.94 -11.76
N GLY A 307 2.30 2.06 -10.76
CA GLY A 307 2.61 2.40 -9.37
C GLY A 307 4.10 2.38 -9.01
N GLY A 308 4.97 1.90 -9.91
CA GLY A 308 6.39 1.68 -9.59
C GLY A 308 6.61 0.64 -8.49
N ILE A 309 5.72 -0.35 -8.38
CA ILE A 309 5.68 -1.32 -7.28
C ILE A 309 6.35 -2.64 -7.70
N LYS A 310 7.18 -3.21 -6.82
CA LYS A 310 7.96 -4.42 -7.12
C LYS A 310 7.13 -5.70 -7.04
N TYR A 311 6.14 -5.74 -6.15
CA TYR A 311 5.43 -6.94 -5.74
C TYR A 311 3.92 -6.80 -5.93
N ALA A 312 3.27 -7.92 -6.23
CA ALA A 312 1.82 -8.04 -6.19
C ALA A 312 1.41 -9.47 -5.85
N TYR A 313 0.15 -9.69 -5.50
CA TYR A 313 -0.45 -11.02 -5.60
C TYR A 313 -1.84 -10.97 -6.19
N ILE A 314 -2.21 -12.06 -6.86
CA ILE A 314 -3.58 -12.33 -7.30
C ILE A 314 -4.16 -13.38 -6.36
N CYS A 315 -5.37 -13.14 -5.86
CA CYS A 315 -6.06 -14.05 -4.94
C CYS A 315 -7.43 -14.46 -5.51
N THR A 316 -7.71 -15.76 -5.46
CA THR A 316 -9.00 -16.35 -5.81
C THR A 316 -9.78 -16.90 -4.61
N GLY A 317 -9.25 -16.73 -3.40
CA GLY A 317 -9.75 -17.35 -2.16
C GLY A 317 -9.25 -18.78 -1.95
N GLU A 318 -8.93 -19.51 -3.03
CA GLU A 318 -8.33 -20.86 -2.96
C GLU A 318 -6.82 -20.86 -3.24
N ALA A 319 -6.35 -19.95 -4.10
CA ALA A 319 -4.96 -19.86 -4.52
C ALA A 319 -4.44 -18.42 -4.48
N PHE A 320 -3.13 -18.31 -4.26
CA PHE A 320 -2.36 -17.08 -4.35
C PHE A 320 -1.32 -17.22 -5.47
N ILE A 321 -1.35 -16.30 -6.43
CA ILE A 321 -0.28 -16.12 -7.42
C ILE A 321 0.52 -14.89 -7.01
N PHE A 322 1.68 -15.10 -6.38
CA PHE A 322 2.60 -14.02 -6.03
C PHE A 322 3.39 -13.59 -7.25
N VAL A 323 3.46 -12.29 -7.52
CA VAL A 323 4.10 -11.71 -8.70
C VAL A 323 5.21 -10.75 -8.28
N LYS A 324 6.36 -10.81 -8.98
CA LYS A 324 7.50 -9.91 -8.84
C LYS A 324 7.90 -9.38 -10.21
N VAL A 325 8.19 -8.08 -10.28
CA VAL A 325 8.82 -7.45 -11.44
C VAL A 325 10.21 -6.99 -11.03
N LYS A 326 11.25 -7.37 -11.78
CA LYS A 326 12.63 -6.91 -11.52
C LYS A 326 12.79 -5.45 -11.97
N ARG A 327 13.84 -4.76 -11.52
CA ARG A 327 14.04 -3.34 -11.88
C ARG A 327 14.57 -3.23 -13.31
N GLU A 328 15.41 -4.17 -13.70
CA GLU A 328 16.16 -4.22 -14.95
C GLU A 328 15.35 -4.88 -16.08
N GLU A 329 14.36 -5.70 -15.73
CA GLU A 329 13.54 -6.49 -16.65
C GLU A 329 12.04 -6.23 -16.43
N PRO A 330 11.52 -5.02 -16.76
CA PRO A 330 10.10 -4.72 -16.63
C PRO A 330 9.21 -5.61 -17.51
N GLU A 331 9.76 -6.19 -18.57
CA GLU A 331 9.05 -7.05 -19.54
C GLU A 331 8.76 -8.44 -18.98
N THR A 332 9.31 -8.81 -17.82
CA THR A 332 9.12 -10.15 -17.23
C THR A 332 8.34 -10.08 -15.93
N ALA A 333 7.22 -10.80 -15.87
CA ALA A 333 6.48 -11.06 -14.64
C ALA A 333 6.89 -12.41 -14.05
N TYR A 334 7.52 -12.37 -12.87
CA TYR A 334 7.94 -13.57 -12.15
C TYR A 334 6.82 -14.05 -11.21
N TYR A 335 6.37 -15.29 -11.31
CA TYR A 335 5.24 -15.82 -10.53
C TYR A 335 5.63 -16.95 -9.56
N PHE A 336 4.93 -17.05 -8.44
CA PHE A 336 4.94 -18.21 -7.56
C PHE A 336 3.51 -18.56 -7.14
N LEU A 337 3.11 -19.82 -7.32
CA LEU A 337 1.79 -20.32 -6.94
C LEU A 337 1.81 -20.95 -5.56
N SER A 338 0.97 -20.47 -4.64
CA SER A 338 0.66 -21.13 -3.37
C SER A 338 -0.81 -21.49 -3.32
N ILE A 339 -1.10 -22.71 -2.85
CA ILE A 339 -2.46 -23.23 -2.67
C ILE A 339 -2.52 -23.70 -1.21
N PRO A 340 -2.89 -22.83 -0.25
CA PRO A 340 -2.76 -23.13 1.18
C PRO A 340 -3.43 -24.43 1.61
N LYS A 341 -4.57 -24.79 0.99
CA LYS A 341 -5.27 -26.07 1.25
C LYS A 341 -4.41 -27.29 0.89
N ASP A 342 -3.74 -27.25 -0.26
CA ASP A 342 -2.87 -28.33 -0.74
C ASP A 342 -1.49 -28.29 -0.04
N ASP A 343 -0.96 -27.08 0.21
CA ASP A 343 0.37 -26.86 0.80
C ASP A 343 0.42 -27.23 2.30
N VAL A 344 -0.68 -27.06 3.04
CA VAL A 344 -0.81 -27.41 4.47
C VAL A 344 -1.50 -28.77 4.67
N GLY A 345 -2.19 -29.31 3.67
CA GLY A 345 -3.09 -30.47 3.80
C GLY A 345 -2.44 -31.83 4.13
N GLU A 346 -3.29 -32.86 4.23
CA GLU A 346 -2.95 -34.24 4.59
C GLU A 346 -1.86 -34.86 3.70
N SER A 347 -1.81 -34.47 2.42
CA SER A 347 -0.79 -34.88 1.44
C SER A 347 0.65 -34.56 1.87
N THR A 348 0.81 -33.66 2.84
CA THR A 348 2.10 -33.25 3.38
C THR A 348 2.36 -33.74 4.81
N GLY A 349 1.40 -34.42 5.45
CA GLY A 349 1.53 -34.95 6.80
C GLY A 349 1.40 -33.90 7.91
N TRP A 350 0.65 -32.81 7.68
CA TRP A 350 0.31 -31.88 8.75
C TRP A 350 -0.58 -32.57 9.78
N MET A 351 -0.03 -32.86 10.96
CA MET A 351 -0.81 -33.28 12.12
C MET A 351 -1.07 -32.04 12.96
N ALA A 352 -2.33 -31.79 13.33
CA ALA A 352 -2.75 -30.75 14.28
C ALA A 352 -2.27 -31.06 15.71
N ASN A 353 -1.03 -31.55 15.86
CA ASN A 353 -0.45 -31.92 17.13
C ASN A 353 0.30 -30.69 17.68
N PRO A 354 -0.15 -30.10 18.81
CA PRO A 354 0.40 -28.84 19.33
C PRO A 354 1.90 -28.89 19.68
N GLY A 355 2.48 -30.10 19.76
CA GLY A 355 3.90 -30.34 20.08
C GLY A 355 4.85 -30.50 18.88
N GLY A 356 4.35 -30.59 17.64
CA GLY A 356 5.16 -30.87 16.44
C GLY A 356 5.68 -29.63 15.68
N ASN A 357 6.61 -29.85 14.74
CA ASN A 357 7.05 -28.82 13.78
C ASN A 357 5.84 -28.34 12.97
N ASN A 358 5.47 -27.07 13.12
CA ASN A 358 4.26 -26.55 12.46
C ASN A 358 4.58 -26.02 11.04
N ARG A 359 3.59 -26.12 10.14
CA ARG A 359 3.66 -25.62 8.76
C ARG A 359 3.01 -24.24 8.63
N LEU A 360 3.08 -23.42 9.69
CA LEU A 360 2.37 -22.14 9.73
C LEU A 360 2.80 -21.20 8.60
N HIS A 361 4.06 -21.28 8.16
CA HIS A 361 4.59 -20.50 7.02
C HIS A 361 3.92 -20.83 5.68
N LEU A 362 3.22 -21.96 5.57
CA LEU A 362 2.48 -22.39 4.37
C LEU A 362 1.00 -21.99 4.38
N THR A 363 0.48 -21.54 5.53
CA THR A 363 -0.90 -21.05 5.62
C THR A 363 -1.07 -19.75 4.82
N ALA A 364 -2.30 -19.42 4.42
CA ALA A 364 -2.60 -18.14 3.74
C ALA A 364 -2.07 -16.93 4.53
N VAL A 365 -2.36 -16.88 5.83
CA VAL A 365 -1.86 -15.84 6.74
C VAL A 365 -0.33 -15.82 6.80
N GLY A 366 0.31 -16.99 6.88
CA GLY A 366 1.76 -17.10 6.93
C GLY A 366 2.44 -16.61 5.65
N GLN A 367 1.93 -17.04 4.48
CA GLN A 367 2.46 -16.59 3.19
C GLN A 367 2.31 -15.08 3.03
N VAL A 368 1.11 -14.54 3.25
CA VAL A 368 0.82 -13.11 3.08
C VAL A 368 1.57 -12.27 4.10
N LEU A 369 1.75 -12.73 5.35
CA LEU A 369 2.54 -12.03 6.36
C LEU A 369 4.01 -11.88 5.93
N ALA A 370 4.67 -12.98 5.58
CA ALA A 370 6.07 -12.93 5.16
C ALA A 370 6.23 -12.15 3.85
N PHE A 371 5.27 -12.28 2.92
CA PHE A 371 5.23 -11.50 1.69
C PHE A 371 5.12 -10.00 1.97
N THR A 372 4.24 -9.63 2.89
CA THR A 372 4.03 -8.22 3.32
C THR A 372 5.30 -7.67 3.93
N LEU A 373 5.92 -8.36 4.89
CA LEU A 373 7.16 -7.93 5.53
C LEU A 373 8.32 -7.78 4.54
N ARG A 374 8.39 -8.64 3.52
CA ARG A 374 9.34 -8.48 2.41
C ARG A 374 9.03 -7.24 1.58
N ALA A 375 7.77 -7.02 1.22
CA ALA A 375 7.37 -5.88 0.41
C ALA A 375 7.62 -4.54 1.11
N LEU A 376 7.37 -4.45 2.42
CA LEU A 376 7.59 -3.24 3.23
C LEU A 376 9.06 -2.79 3.28
N GLN A 377 10.01 -3.70 3.07
CA GLN A 377 11.44 -3.37 2.97
C GLN A 377 11.78 -2.66 1.66
N THR A 378 10.89 -2.69 0.66
CA THR A 378 11.11 -2.06 -0.64
C THR A 378 10.41 -0.72 -0.73
N THR A 379 11.01 0.22 -1.46
CA THR A 379 10.40 1.52 -1.75
C THR A 379 9.85 1.54 -3.17
N PRO A 380 8.74 2.27 -3.41
CA PRO A 380 8.25 2.54 -4.76
C PRO A 380 9.34 3.14 -5.65
N ARG A 381 9.36 2.72 -6.91
CA ARG A 381 10.29 3.18 -7.93
C ARG A 381 9.95 4.61 -8.34
N GLU A 382 10.97 5.39 -8.66
CA GLU A 382 10.79 6.80 -9.02
C GLU A 382 10.13 6.96 -10.40
N VAL A 383 9.56 8.13 -10.64
CA VAL A 383 8.81 8.46 -11.87
C VAL A 383 9.66 8.22 -13.14
N GLY A 384 10.97 8.44 -13.07
CA GLY A 384 11.88 8.16 -14.19
C GLY A 384 11.92 6.69 -14.60
N TRP A 385 11.95 5.78 -13.61
CA TRP A 385 11.87 4.34 -13.86
C TRP A 385 10.51 3.95 -14.43
N ILE A 386 9.42 4.51 -13.91
CA ILE A 386 8.06 4.23 -14.40
C ILE A 386 7.96 4.61 -15.88
N LYS A 387 8.40 5.82 -16.26
CA LYS A 387 8.39 6.27 -17.66
C LYS A 387 9.27 5.43 -18.56
N TRP A 388 10.44 5.03 -18.07
CA TRP A 388 11.31 4.12 -18.79
C TRP A 388 10.62 2.76 -19.07
N ALA A 389 9.95 2.19 -18.07
CA ALA A 389 9.24 0.92 -18.22
C ALA A 389 8.02 1.06 -19.15
N GLU A 390 7.20 2.10 -18.99
CA GLU A 390 6.04 2.38 -19.86
C GLU A 390 6.44 2.51 -21.34
N ALA A 391 7.61 3.09 -21.62
CA ALA A 391 8.10 3.26 -23.00
C ALA A 391 8.56 1.95 -23.67
N ARG A 392 8.81 0.89 -22.90
CA ARG A 392 9.32 -0.40 -23.39
C ARG A 392 8.22 -1.45 -23.54
N LEU A 393 7.17 -1.35 -22.72
CA LEU A 393 6.12 -2.34 -22.64
C LEU A 393 5.09 -2.16 -23.75
N LYS A 394 4.67 -3.28 -24.34
CA LYS A 394 3.55 -3.34 -25.27
C LYS A 394 2.23 -3.21 -24.51
N ARG A 395 1.15 -2.84 -25.20
CA ARG A 395 -0.20 -2.93 -24.67
C ARG A 395 -0.82 -4.29 -24.97
N TRP A 396 -1.72 -4.72 -24.11
CA TRP A 396 -2.55 -5.89 -24.36
C TRP A 396 -3.64 -5.52 -25.38
N GLU A 397 -3.51 -6.05 -26.58
CA GLU A 397 -4.46 -5.89 -27.68
C GLU A 397 -4.81 -7.29 -28.18
N MET A 398 -6.06 -7.70 -27.97
CA MET A 398 -6.55 -8.95 -28.54
C MET A 398 -6.70 -8.75 -30.04
N ILE A 399 -6.10 -9.62 -30.85
CA ILE A 399 -6.08 -9.41 -32.31
C ILE A 399 -7.43 -9.78 -32.97
N TYR A 400 -8.42 -10.31 -32.23
CA TYR A 400 -9.81 -10.44 -32.69
C TYR A 400 -10.78 -10.23 -31.52
N ASP A 401 -11.79 -9.37 -31.72
CA ASP A 401 -12.65 -8.76 -30.68
C ASP A 401 -13.70 -9.68 -30.04
N ASP A 402 -13.88 -10.90 -30.55
CA ASP A 402 -14.86 -11.86 -30.03
C ASP A 402 -14.15 -13.19 -29.75
N ILE A 403 -14.54 -13.85 -28.66
CA ILE A 403 -14.06 -15.16 -28.15
C ILE A 403 -13.00 -15.06 -27.02
N LEU A 404 -13.42 -14.51 -25.88
CA LEU A 404 -13.20 -15.21 -24.60
C LEU A 404 -14.49 -15.99 -24.32
N GLY A 405 -14.65 -17.15 -24.94
CA GLY A 405 -15.70 -18.09 -24.53
C GLY A 405 -15.43 -18.54 -23.10
N GLU A 406 -16.48 -18.62 -22.28
CA GLU A 406 -16.40 -19.31 -20.99
C GLU A 406 -16.18 -20.80 -21.29
N ILE A 407 -15.03 -21.35 -20.89
CA ILE A 407 -14.85 -22.80 -20.82
C ILE A 407 -15.53 -23.23 -19.52
N GLU A 408 -16.44 -24.21 -19.60
CA GLU A 408 -17.01 -24.80 -18.38
C GLU A 408 -15.88 -25.52 -17.63
N GLU A 409 -15.90 -25.47 -16.29
CA GLU A 409 -14.82 -26.08 -15.50
C GLU A 409 -14.69 -27.59 -15.76
N GLU A 410 -15.80 -28.23 -16.14
CA GLU A 410 -15.89 -29.61 -16.60
C GLU A 410 -15.07 -29.93 -17.85
N ASP A 411 -14.85 -28.94 -18.73
CA ASP A 411 -14.10 -29.09 -19.98
C ASP A 411 -12.60 -28.82 -19.80
N ILE A 412 -12.18 -28.38 -18.61
CA ILE A 412 -10.77 -28.13 -18.30
C ILE A 412 -10.10 -29.48 -17.95
N PRO A 413 -9.06 -29.88 -18.70
CA PRO A 413 -8.38 -31.14 -18.42
C PRO A 413 -7.82 -31.14 -16.99
N ALA A 414 -8.01 -32.27 -16.29
CA ALA A 414 -7.48 -32.49 -14.96
C ALA A 414 -5.95 -32.47 -15.01
N SER A 415 -5.37 -31.30 -14.79
CA SER A 415 -3.94 -31.07 -14.79
C SER A 415 -3.42 -31.02 -13.36
N ASP A 416 -2.54 -31.96 -13.01
CA ASP A 416 -1.67 -31.76 -11.87
C ASP A 416 -0.68 -30.64 -12.22
N PHE A 417 -0.77 -29.51 -11.52
CA PHE A 417 0.24 -28.48 -11.63
C PHE A 417 1.60 -29.09 -11.30
N LYS A 418 2.49 -29.16 -12.29
CA LYS A 418 3.86 -29.68 -12.13
C LYS A 418 4.81 -28.51 -11.90
N PRO A 419 5.13 -28.11 -10.65
CA PRO A 419 6.16 -27.12 -10.42
C PRO A 419 7.48 -27.64 -10.99
N ALA A 420 8.19 -26.81 -11.73
CA ALA A 420 9.42 -27.22 -12.40
C ALA A 420 10.62 -27.33 -11.43
N THR A 421 10.51 -26.85 -10.19
CA THR A 421 11.68 -26.62 -9.34
C THR A 421 11.75 -27.45 -8.05
N ARG A 422 12.92 -28.07 -7.83
CA ARG A 422 13.37 -28.70 -6.57
C ARG A 422 13.21 -27.77 -5.35
N GLY A 423 13.32 -26.46 -5.55
CA GLY A 423 13.19 -25.44 -4.51
C GLY A 423 11.80 -25.38 -3.85
N ARG A 424 10.72 -25.58 -4.62
CA ARG A 424 9.36 -25.62 -4.05
C ARG A 424 9.15 -26.82 -3.14
N TYR A 425 9.61 -27.99 -3.56
CA TYR A 425 9.54 -29.20 -2.73
C TYR A 425 10.33 -29.05 -1.42
N HIS A 426 11.49 -28.40 -1.47
CA HIS A 426 12.26 -28.09 -0.26
C HIS A 426 11.47 -27.13 0.66
N TYR A 427 10.90 -26.07 0.12
CA TYR A 427 10.07 -25.09 0.87
C TYR A 427 8.90 -25.73 1.61
N LEU A 428 8.17 -26.61 0.93
CA LEU A 428 7.03 -27.33 1.50
C LEU A 428 7.45 -28.30 2.62
N ARG A 429 8.73 -28.69 2.67
CA ARG A 429 9.30 -29.57 3.70
C ARG A 429 10.06 -28.83 4.80
N MET A 430 10.26 -27.51 4.68
CA MET A 430 10.92 -26.71 5.70
C MET A 430 10.04 -26.49 6.93
N TYR A 431 10.69 -26.30 8.09
CA TYR A 431 10.03 -25.99 9.36
C TYR A 431 10.69 -24.76 10.01
N PRO A 432 10.55 -23.56 9.40
CA PRO A 432 11.19 -22.36 9.92
C PRO A 432 10.56 -21.92 11.25
N VAL A 433 9.30 -22.28 11.51
CA VAL A 433 8.58 -21.94 12.73
C VAL A 433 8.68 -23.08 13.75
N ARG A 434 9.46 -22.86 14.82
CA ARG A 434 9.62 -23.79 15.94
C ARG A 434 8.77 -23.35 17.13
N THR A 435 7.87 -24.22 17.61
CA THR A 435 7.09 -23.97 18.83
C THR A 435 7.93 -24.23 20.08
N ARG A 436 7.52 -23.62 21.21
CA ARG A 436 8.22 -23.67 22.50
C ARG A 436 8.55 -25.09 23.00
N SER A 437 7.78 -26.11 22.60
CA SER A 437 8.03 -27.53 22.94
C SER A 437 9.23 -28.13 22.19
N GLY A 438 9.52 -27.69 20.96
CA GLY A 438 10.64 -28.21 20.16
C GLY A 438 12.00 -27.64 20.55
N ALA A 439 12.04 -26.38 21.04
CA ALA A 439 13.29 -25.76 21.50
C ALA A 439 13.82 -26.42 22.79
N ILE A 440 12.93 -26.91 23.66
CA ILE A 440 13.28 -27.63 24.89
C ILE A 440 13.81 -29.04 24.56
N LEU A 441 13.21 -29.73 23.59
CA LEU A 441 13.66 -31.06 23.13
C LEU A 441 15.01 -31.02 22.39
N ALA A 442 15.29 -29.99 21.60
CA ALA A 442 16.58 -29.84 20.92
C ALA A 442 17.73 -29.53 21.89
N SER A 443 17.44 -28.79 22.97
CA SER A 443 18.40 -28.56 24.07
C SER A 443 18.66 -29.84 24.88
N ALA A 444 17.63 -30.68 25.06
CA ALA A 444 17.75 -31.98 25.74
C ALA A 444 18.45 -33.06 24.89
N ALA A 445 18.35 -33.00 23.55
CA ALA A 445 19.01 -33.92 22.64
C ALA A 445 20.52 -33.68 22.49
N SER A 446 21.07 -32.61 23.08
CA SER A 446 22.50 -32.30 23.07
C SER A 446 23.29 -32.97 24.20
N CYS A 447 22.69 -33.87 24.97
CA CYS A 447 23.33 -34.53 26.12
C CYS A 447 23.24 -36.07 26.08
N SER A 448 24.29 -36.67 25.48
CA SER A 448 24.93 -37.97 25.84
C SER A 448 24.22 -39.30 25.47
N PRO A 449 24.92 -40.47 25.44
CA PRO A 449 26.36 -40.76 25.52
C PRO A 449 26.88 -41.63 24.33
N SER A 450 28.21 -41.72 24.25
CA SER A 450 29.00 -42.64 23.41
C SER A 450 28.39 -44.04 23.26
N ARG A 451 28.23 -44.52 22.02
CA ARG A 451 28.10 -45.95 21.71
C ARG A 451 28.92 -46.27 20.46
N HIS A 452 29.98 -47.02 20.72
CA HIS A 452 30.83 -47.73 19.77
C HIS A 452 30.04 -48.33 18.61
N VAL A 453 30.51 -48.07 17.39
CA VAL A 453 30.21 -48.90 16.22
C VAL A 453 31.54 -49.48 15.76
N ILE A 454 31.60 -50.81 15.80
CA ILE A 454 32.64 -51.66 15.23
C ILE A 454 32.55 -51.52 13.70
N PRO A 455 33.64 -51.21 12.98
CA PRO A 455 33.69 -51.42 11.54
C PRO A 455 34.10 -52.87 11.27
N SER A 456 33.29 -53.61 10.52
CA SER A 456 33.71 -54.86 9.88
C SER A 456 34.14 -54.51 8.46
N ASP A 457 35.37 -54.91 8.15
CA ASP A 457 36.04 -54.82 6.85
C ASP A 457 35.25 -55.52 5.74
N ASP A 458 35.35 -54.95 4.53
CA ASP A 458 35.76 -55.71 3.34
C ASP A 458 36.54 -54.76 2.42
N ASP A 459 37.73 -55.24 2.05
CA ASP A 459 38.82 -54.66 1.26
C ASP A 459 38.39 -54.31 -0.19
N ASP A 460 39.03 -53.42 -0.96
CA ASP A 460 40.37 -53.62 -1.54
C ASP A 460 40.95 -52.32 -2.15
N HIS A 461 42.22 -52.05 -1.78
CA HIS A 461 43.40 -51.66 -2.60
C HIS A 461 43.28 -50.51 -3.64
N SER A 462 44.12 -49.48 -3.73
CA SER A 462 45.58 -49.25 -3.50
C SER A 462 45.84 -47.73 -3.73
N ASP A 463 46.90 -47.03 -3.33
CA ASP A 463 48.14 -47.25 -2.58
C ASP A 463 48.80 -45.86 -2.33
N GLY A 464 49.25 -45.63 -1.10
CA GLY A 464 50.54 -45.00 -0.76
C GLY A 464 50.69 -43.45 -0.82
N GLY A 465 51.21 -42.76 0.19
CA GLY A 465 51.70 -43.19 1.50
C GLY A 465 52.28 -42.03 2.33
N PHE A 466 52.32 -42.28 3.65
CA PHE A 466 53.27 -41.81 4.67
C PHE A 466 53.31 -40.32 5.14
N ASP A 467 52.66 -40.12 6.31
CA ASP A 467 53.09 -39.35 7.51
C ASP A 467 54.40 -39.98 8.09
N PRO A 468 55.10 -39.51 9.17
CA PRO A 468 54.81 -38.40 10.10
C PRO A 468 56.02 -37.54 10.53
N ASN A 469 55.76 -36.49 11.31
CA ASN A 469 56.41 -36.26 12.63
C ASN A 469 55.90 -34.97 13.30
N THR A 470 55.10 -35.14 14.35
CA THR A 470 54.87 -34.16 15.44
C THR A 470 56.16 -34.03 16.29
N PRO A 471 56.40 -32.96 17.11
CA PRO A 471 55.66 -32.77 18.38
C PRO A 471 55.50 -31.32 18.92
N SER A 472 54.36 -31.11 19.61
CA SER A 472 54.21 -30.49 20.95
C SER A 472 54.33 -28.96 21.24
N ARG A 473 53.24 -28.47 21.89
CA ARG A 473 53.14 -27.66 23.13
C ARG A 473 53.41 -26.13 23.16
N ASN A 474 52.29 -25.39 23.34
CA ASN A 474 51.90 -24.53 24.49
C ASN A 474 52.50 -23.10 24.72
N PRO A 475 51.82 -22.24 25.53
CA PRO A 475 51.42 -20.85 25.18
C PRO A 475 52.02 -19.73 26.08
N GLY A 476 51.68 -18.45 25.81
CA GLY A 476 51.85 -17.30 26.73
C GLY A 476 51.92 -15.94 25.99
N GLU A 477 50.97 -15.03 26.16
CA GLU A 477 50.91 -13.91 27.14
C GLU A 477 51.64 -12.60 26.75
N ARG A 478 50.82 -11.56 26.54
CA ARG A 478 50.85 -10.19 27.11
C ARG A 478 51.93 -9.14 26.73
N ARG A 479 51.38 -7.93 26.47
CA ARG A 479 51.77 -6.54 26.83
C ARG A 479 52.38 -5.61 25.75
N ALA A 480 51.75 -4.42 25.69
CA ALA A 480 52.00 -3.18 24.94
C ALA A 480 53.27 -2.42 25.46
N PRO A 481 53.65 -1.14 25.10
CA PRO A 481 52.83 0.03 24.66
C PRO A 481 53.49 1.13 23.74
N ASP A 482 52.74 2.24 23.52
CA ASP A 482 53.13 3.67 23.30
C ASP A 482 53.90 4.12 22.02
N SER A 483 53.78 5.33 21.43
CA SER A 483 52.99 6.57 21.61
C SER A 483 53.37 7.64 20.54
N SER A 484 52.46 8.59 20.23
CA SER A 484 52.65 9.99 19.69
C SER A 484 53.21 10.20 18.25
N SER A 485 52.93 11.22 17.42
CA SER A 485 52.09 12.45 17.40
C SER A 485 52.14 13.16 16.01
N SER A 486 50.98 13.63 15.49
CA SER A 486 50.63 14.81 14.61
C SER A 486 51.53 15.29 13.43
N PRO A 487 50.99 15.80 12.27
CA PRO A 487 50.26 17.09 12.19
C PRO A 487 49.09 17.20 11.15
N PRO A 488 48.33 18.32 11.14
CA PRO A 488 47.19 18.57 10.25
C PRO A 488 47.60 19.41 9.01
N ILE A 489 47.10 19.08 7.81
CA ILE A 489 47.24 19.94 6.62
C ILE A 489 45.94 19.94 5.79
N ALA A 490 45.70 21.13 5.23
CA ALA A 490 44.52 21.71 4.64
C ALA A 490 43.97 21.08 3.34
N GLU A 491 42.77 21.57 3.03
CA GLU A 491 41.97 21.42 1.82
C GLU A 491 42.76 21.42 0.50
N THR A 492 42.43 20.48 -0.38
CA THR A 492 42.31 20.77 -1.81
C THR A 492 41.23 19.89 -2.44
N SER A 493 40.41 20.56 -3.22
CA SER A 493 39.22 20.11 -3.93
C SER A 493 39.49 18.99 -4.94
N ARG A 494 38.59 18.00 -5.00
CA ARG A 494 38.14 17.33 -6.24
C ARG A 494 36.92 16.43 -5.98
N VAL A 495 35.79 16.91 -6.49
CA VAL A 495 34.65 16.19 -7.09
C VAL A 495 34.57 14.67 -6.81
N SER A 496 33.64 14.29 -5.93
CA SER A 496 32.73 13.16 -6.16
C SER A 496 31.58 13.28 -5.17
N SER A 497 30.42 13.77 -5.63
CA SER A 497 29.22 13.84 -4.80
C SER A 497 28.73 12.43 -4.52
N THR A 498 28.79 12.04 -3.25
CA THR A 498 28.19 10.81 -2.76
C THR A 498 26.68 10.83 -3.01
N ARG A 499 26.24 9.88 -3.84
CA ARG A 499 24.86 9.42 -4.01
C ARG A 499 24.24 9.12 -2.63
N GLY A 500 23.03 9.62 -2.35
CA GLY A 500 22.16 9.00 -1.32
C GLY A 500 21.39 9.90 -0.35
N THR A 501 21.55 11.22 -0.33
CA THR A 501 20.73 12.09 0.56
C THR A 501 19.77 12.96 -0.24
N THR A 502 18.47 12.75 -0.07
CA THR A 502 17.42 13.63 -0.63
C THR A 502 17.70 15.09 -0.29
N ARG A 503 17.91 15.94 -1.31
CA ARG A 503 18.16 17.38 -1.16
C ARG A 503 17.12 18.03 -0.24
N LYS A 504 17.54 18.91 0.67
CA LYS A 504 16.59 19.61 1.56
C LYS A 504 15.78 20.64 0.77
N TYR A 505 14.61 21.03 1.28
CA TYR A 505 13.80 22.07 0.64
C TYR A 505 14.51 23.42 0.70
N CYS A 506 14.34 24.24 -0.34
CA CYS A 506 14.75 25.64 -0.31
C CYS A 506 13.89 26.41 0.68
N THR A 507 14.49 27.42 1.31
CA THR A 507 13.86 28.25 2.32
C THR A 507 12.76 29.13 1.72
N GLN A 508 11.83 29.58 2.57
CA GLN A 508 10.77 30.51 2.17
C GLN A 508 11.36 31.79 1.59
N ARG A 509 12.40 32.32 2.25
CA ARG A 509 13.11 33.53 1.82
C ARG A 509 13.82 33.34 0.48
N CYS A 510 14.48 32.19 0.28
CA CYS A 510 15.11 31.84 -0.99
C CYS A 510 14.10 31.80 -2.15
N LEU A 511 12.96 31.11 -1.98
CA LEU A 511 11.97 31.00 -3.05
C LEU A 511 11.25 32.33 -3.31
N ARG A 512 11.10 33.19 -2.30
CA ARG A 512 10.61 34.57 -2.48
C ARG A 512 11.65 35.45 -3.19
N GLY A 513 12.93 35.27 -2.87
CA GLY A 513 14.05 35.92 -3.56
C GLY A 513 14.10 35.56 -5.04
N LEU A 514 13.82 34.30 -5.38
CA LEU A 514 13.71 33.83 -6.76
C LEU A 514 12.65 34.59 -7.58
N GLN A 515 11.49 34.91 -6.99
CA GLN A 515 10.43 35.67 -7.69
C GLN A 515 10.86 37.07 -8.12
N SER A 516 11.81 37.68 -7.40
CA SER A 516 12.30 39.05 -7.63
C SER A 516 13.76 39.09 -8.10
N GLN A 517 14.37 37.93 -8.37
CA GLN A 517 15.79 37.77 -8.66
C GLN A 517 16.69 38.53 -7.65
N ALA A 518 16.31 38.48 -6.37
CA ALA A 518 17.02 39.13 -5.28
C ALA A 518 18.35 38.44 -4.95
N SER A 519 19.06 38.95 -3.95
CA SER A 519 20.23 38.29 -3.37
C SER A 519 19.87 36.91 -2.83
N LEU A 520 20.83 35.98 -2.93
CA LEU A 520 20.66 34.63 -2.42
C LEU A 520 20.49 34.63 -0.88
N ASP A 521 19.65 33.74 -0.36
CA ASP A 521 19.52 33.52 1.08
C ASP A 521 20.65 32.59 1.57
N PRO A 522 21.59 33.08 2.41
CA PRO A 522 22.69 32.26 2.93
C PRO A 522 22.23 31.07 3.78
N SER A 523 21.01 31.12 4.31
CA SER A 523 20.41 30.06 5.13
C SER A 523 19.89 28.90 4.30
N CYS A 524 19.81 29.07 2.96
CA CYS A 524 19.28 28.03 2.09
C CYS A 524 20.25 26.84 1.98
N PRO A 525 19.79 25.60 2.23
CA PRO A 525 20.67 24.43 2.17
C PRO A 525 21.22 24.15 0.77
N ASN A 526 20.60 24.69 -0.27
CA ASN A 526 20.98 24.51 -1.67
C ASN A 526 21.57 25.78 -2.29
N VAL A 527 21.94 26.79 -1.48
CA VAL A 527 22.33 28.13 -1.94
C VAL A 527 23.46 28.10 -2.97
N ARG A 528 24.43 27.19 -2.79
CA ARG A 528 25.61 27.04 -3.67
C ARG A 528 25.25 26.63 -5.10
N ASP A 529 24.10 25.97 -5.28
CA ASP A 529 23.64 25.51 -6.58
C ASP A 529 22.79 26.57 -7.31
N HIS A 530 22.40 27.65 -6.64
CA HIS A 530 21.49 28.68 -7.18
C HIS A 530 22.20 29.77 -8.00
N GLY A 531 23.48 30.01 -7.71
CA GLY A 531 24.30 31.06 -8.31
C GLY A 531 25.40 31.57 -7.37
N VAL A 532 25.94 32.75 -7.66
CA VAL A 532 27.01 33.40 -6.86
C VAL A 532 26.41 34.43 -5.90
N ASP A 533 25.83 35.52 -6.42
CA ASP A 533 25.32 36.62 -5.57
C ASP A 533 23.79 36.75 -5.58
N ARG A 534 23.16 36.41 -6.71
CA ARG A 534 21.73 36.57 -6.96
C ARG A 534 21.15 35.34 -7.64
N HIS A 535 19.83 35.19 -7.54
CA HIS A 535 19.12 34.13 -8.26
C HIS A 535 19.26 34.30 -9.78
N GLN A 536 19.89 33.33 -10.44
CA GLN A 536 20.08 33.32 -11.89
C GLN A 536 18.79 33.07 -12.67
N LEU A 537 17.84 32.40 -12.04
CA LEU A 537 16.55 32.07 -12.64
C LEU A 537 15.47 33.00 -12.11
N ASN A 538 14.39 33.12 -12.87
CA ASN A 538 13.09 33.59 -12.39
C ASN A 538 12.10 32.42 -12.42
N PRO A 539 10.88 32.56 -11.85
CA PRO A 539 9.91 31.46 -11.80
C PRO A 539 9.56 30.89 -13.19
N ALA A 540 9.40 31.75 -14.21
CA ALA A 540 9.09 31.31 -15.57
C ALA A 540 10.21 30.43 -16.18
N THR A 541 11.47 30.83 -15.98
CA THR A 541 12.63 30.06 -16.47
C THR A 541 12.79 28.76 -15.68
N LEU A 542 12.51 28.77 -14.38
CA LEU A 542 12.50 27.55 -13.56
C LEU A 542 11.44 26.57 -14.06
N ILE A 543 10.20 27.02 -14.30
CA ILE A 543 9.10 26.19 -14.80
C ILE A 543 9.44 25.61 -16.18
N ARG A 544 9.98 26.42 -17.10
CA ARG A 544 10.43 25.95 -18.41
C ARG A 544 11.48 24.84 -18.28
N ARG A 545 12.51 25.05 -17.45
CA ARG A 545 13.57 24.04 -17.24
C ARG A 545 13.05 22.77 -16.56
N LEU A 546 12.07 22.88 -15.65
CA LEU A 546 11.42 21.71 -15.06
C LEU A 546 10.59 20.93 -16.09
N SER A 547 9.86 21.63 -16.96
CA SER A 547 9.12 21.01 -18.07
C SER A 547 10.06 20.22 -19.00
N GLU A 548 11.21 20.80 -19.35
CA GLU A 548 12.29 20.14 -20.10
C GLU A 548 12.87 18.93 -19.35
N GLN A 549 13.12 19.06 -18.04
CA GLN A 549 13.64 17.98 -17.20
C GLN A 549 12.68 16.79 -17.09
N PHE A 550 11.37 17.05 -17.06
CA PHE A 550 10.34 16.01 -16.95
C PHE A 550 10.09 15.26 -18.26
N SER A 551 10.56 15.79 -19.39
CA SER A 551 10.37 15.20 -20.72
C SER A 551 11.72 14.91 -21.40
N PRO A 552 12.59 14.07 -20.80
CA PRO A 552 13.88 13.76 -21.40
C PRO A 552 13.69 12.97 -22.70
N ARG A 553 14.61 13.15 -23.66
CA ARG A 553 14.61 12.39 -24.92
C ARG A 553 14.99 10.93 -24.72
N GLU A 554 15.85 10.65 -23.74
CA GLU A 554 16.35 9.33 -23.42
C GLU A 554 15.99 8.98 -21.98
N LEU A 555 15.42 7.80 -21.79
CA LEU A 555 15.03 7.25 -20.50
C LEU A 555 15.90 6.02 -20.21
N HIS A 556 16.41 5.95 -18.99
CA HIS A 556 17.15 4.84 -18.42
C HIS A 556 16.52 4.48 -17.05
N PRO A 557 16.66 3.24 -16.53
CA PRO A 557 16.17 2.86 -15.20
C PRO A 557 16.59 3.79 -14.06
N ASP A 558 17.71 4.49 -14.23
CA ASP A 558 18.30 5.39 -13.23
C ASP A 558 18.11 6.87 -13.57
N THR A 559 17.32 7.19 -14.59
CA THR A 559 17.03 8.58 -14.96
C THR A 559 16.34 9.28 -13.81
N GLN A 560 17.02 10.29 -13.26
CA GLN A 560 16.46 11.13 -12.22
C GLN A 560 15.69 12.28 -12.88
N LEU A 561 14.37 12.31 -12.66
CA LEU A 561 13.53 13.43 -13.08
C LEU A 561 13.42 14.51 -12.00
N GLY A 562 14.00 14.30 -10.81
CA GLY A 562 13.87 15.23 -9.68
C GLY A 562 12.43 15.37 -9.18
N CYS A 563 11.57 14.38 -9.42
CA CYS A 563 10.18 14.36 -8.96
C CYS A 563 9.94 13.09 -8.14
N LYS A 564 9.56 13.26 -6.87
CA LYS A 564 9.30 12.15 -5.94
C LYS A 564 7.94 12.33 -5.27
N SER A 565 7.08 11.31 -5.35
CA SER A 565 5.84 11.26 -4.57
C SER A 565 6.17 11.35 -3.08
N LEU A 566 5.43 12.18 -2.36
CA LEU A 566 5.48 12.21 -0.90
C LEU A 566 4.49 11.23 -0.27
N HIS A 567 3.70 10.53 -1.09
CA HIS A 567 2.66 9.62 -0.63
C HIS A 567 1.70 10.27 0.38
N ILE A 568 1.44 11.56 0.15
CA ILE A 568 0.48 12.38 0.87
C ILE A 568 -0.49 12.94 -0.16
N HIS A 569 -1.77 12.70 0.03
CA HIS A 569 -2.83 13.22 -0.82
C HIS A 569 -3.98 13.77 0.02
N GLY A 570 -4.62 14.81 -0.50
CA GLY A 570 -5.87 15.35 0.02
C GLY A 570 -7.07 14.77 -0.73
N THR A 571 -8.14 15.54 -0.81
CA THR A 571 -9.36 15.19 -1.56
C THR A 571 -9.24 15.46 -3.06
N ARG A 572 -8.36 16.37 -3.48
CA ARG A 572 -8.28 16.85 -4.89
C ARG A 572 -6.87 16.88 -5.48
N GLY A 573 -5.85 16.54 -4.71
CA GLY A 573 -4.49 16.46 -5.21
C GLY A 573 -3.54 15.67 -4.34
N ALA A 574 -2.34 15.44 -4.86
CA ALA A 574 -1.25 14.74 -4.22
C ALA A 574 0.00 15.61 -4.14
N LEU A 575 0.84 15.38 -3.13
CA LEU A 575 2.06 16.15 -2.93
C LEU A 575 3.29 15.42 -3.48
N PHE A 576 4.10 16.20 -4.19
CA PHE A 576 5.36 15.77 -4.75
C PHE A 576 6.49 16.66 -4.24
N LYS A 577 7.66 16.08 -4.06
CA LYS A 577 8.91 16.82 -3.93
C LYS A 577 9.49 17.02 -5.32
N VAL A 578 9.70 18.29 -5.68
CA VAL A 578 10.20 18.69 -7.00
C VAL A 578 11.53 19.40 -6.84
N SER A 579 12.55 18.91 -7.53
CA SER A 579 13.91 19.43 -7.54
C SER A 579 14.36 19.68 -8.97
N LEU A 580 14.71 20.93 -9.29
CA LEU A 580 15.44 21.26 -10.51
C LEU A 580 16.90 20.84 -10.32
N LEU A 581 17.32 19.78 -11.01
CA LEU A 581 18.61 19.14 -10.77
C LEU A 581 19.78 20.07 -11.09
N SER A 582 19.65 20.84 -12.16
CA SER A 582 20.69 21.74 -12.68
C SER A 582 21.02 22.93 -11.77
N HIS A 583 20.07 23.45 -10.99
CA HIS A 583 20.25 24.67 -10.18
C HIS A 583 19.86 24.49 -8.70
N GLY A 584 19.63 23.25 -8.25
CA GLY A 584 19.38 22.91 -6.84
C GLY A 584 18.02 23.33 -6.26
N TYR A 585 17.21 24.13 -6.97
CA TYR A 585 15.91 24.58 -6.47
C TYR A 585 15.00 23.41 -6.13
N THR A 586 14.61 23.30 -4.86
CA THR A 586 13.79 22.18 -4.35
C THR A 586 12.58 22.72 -3.60
N CYS A 587 11.39 22.30 -4.03
CA CYS A 587 10.10 22.79 -3.54
C CYS A 587 9.04 21.67 -3.52
N ILE A 588 7.82 22.01 -3.14
CA ILE A 588 6.65 21.13 -3.18
C ILE A 588 5.90 21.37 -4.49
N GLY A 589 5.49 20.29 -5.16
CA GLY A 589 4.48 20.33 -6.21
C GLY A 589 3.17 19.77 -5.69
N LYS A 590 2.12 20.59 -5.60
CA LYS A 590 0.74 20.10 -5.40
C LYS A 590 0.21 19.68 -6.76
N GLY A 591 0.11 18.37 -6.97
CA GLY A 591 -0.33 17.78 -8.23
C GLY A 591 -1.82 17.48 -8.26
N ALA A 592 -2.46 17.79 -9.38
CA ALA A 592 -3.88 17.53 -9.61
C ALA A 592 -4.09 16.67 -10.88
N PRO A 593 -5.07 15.75 -10.86
CA PRO A 593 -5.56 15.10 -12.06
C PRO A 593 -6.36 16.09 -12.93
N ALA A 594 -6.60 15.71 -14.19
CA ALA A 594 -7.25 16.59 -15.19
C ALA A 594 -8.59 17.18 -14.72
N GLU A 595 -9.35 16.40 -13.97
CA GLU A 595 -10.65 16.72 -13.41
C GLU A 595 -10.64 17.76 -12.28
N PHE A 596 -9.49 18.00 -11.63
CA PHE A 596 -9.35 19.01 -10.57
C PHE A 596 -8.43 20.17 -10.95
N VAL A 597 -8.10 20.30 -12.24
CA VAL A 597 -7.26 21.40 -12.74
C VAL A 597 -7.95 22.76 -12.57
N SER A 598 -9.27 22.83 -12.68
CA SER A 598 -10.04 24.06 -12.46
C SER A 598 -9.90 24.59 -11.04
N GLU A 599 -10.01 23.71 -10.05
CA GLU A 599 -9.90 23.99 -8.63
C GLU A 599 -8.47 24.37 -8.26
N LEU A 600 -7.47 23.69 -8.83
CA LEU A 600 -6.08 24.04 -8.65
C LEU A 600 -5.77 25.43 -9.21
N LYS A 601 -6.30 25.77 -10.40
CA LYS A 601 -6.17 27.12 -10.98
C LYS A 601 -6.90 28.20 -10.16
N HIS A 602 -8.05 27.87 -9.58
CA HIS A 602 -8.73 28.75 -8.63
C HIS A 602 -7.85 29.02 -7.41
N GLU A 603 -7.25 27.98 -6.84
CA GLU A 603 -6.30 28.10 -5.72
C GLU A 603 -5.08 28.97 -6.10
N GLU A 604 -4.48 28.76 -7.29
CA GLU A 604 -3.41 29.61 -7.83
C GLU A 604 -3.82 31.10 -7.86
N SER A 605 -5.06 31.41 -8.27
CA SER A 605 -5.58 32.77 -8.33
C SER A 605 -5.75 33.41 -6.94
N VAL A 606 -6.13 32.60 -5.94
CA VAL A 606 -6.24 33.05 -4.55
C VAL A 606 -4.84 33.39 -4.02
N TYR A 607 -3.84 32.52 -4.25
CA TYR A 607 -2.47 32.82 -3.87
C TYR A 607 -1.90 34.08 -4.55
N ALA A 608 -2.27 34.34 -5.82
CA ALA A 608 -1.89 35.56 -6.51
C ALA A 608 -2.43 36.81 -5.80
N ARG A 609 -3.68 36.76 -5.31
CA ARG A 609 -4.25 37.85 -4.49
C ARG A 609 -3.55 38.00 -3.13
N LEU A 610 -3.00 36.91 -2.59
CA LEU A 610 -2.24 36.88 -1.34
C LEU A 610 -0.74 37.18 -1.51
N ALA A 611 -0.28 37.63 -2.68
CA ALA A 611 1.14 37.85 -3.00
C ALA A 611 1.91 38.66 -1.94
N ARG A 612 1.28 39.67 -1.32
CA ARG A 612 1.91 40.53 -0.30
C ARG A 612 2.31 39.76 0.97
N ILE A 613 1.58 38.69 1.31
CA ILE A 613 1.73 37.92 2.55
C ILE A 613 2.40 36.54 2.36
N GLN A 614 2.77 36.19 1.12
CA GLN A 614 3.47 34.93 0.80
C GLN A 614 4.84 34.85 1.47
N GLY A 615 5.25 33.67 1.94
CA GLY A 615 6.48 33.48 2.73
C GLY A 615 6.40 34.05 4.16
N THR A 616 5.22 34.43 4.63
CA THR A 616 5.01 34.90 6.02
C THR A 616 3.78 34.29 6.65
N HIS A 617 2.61 34.41 6.01
CA HIS A 617 1.34 33.87 6.51
C HIS A 617 0.76 32.77 5.62
N VAL A 618 1.26 32.67 4.39
CA VAL A 618 0.93 31.63 3.42
C VAL A 618 2.21 31.27 2.65
N PRO A 619 2.32 30.06 2.07
CA PRO A 619 3.48 29.66 1.28
C PRO A 619 3.78 30.58 0.08
N VAL A 620 5.03 30.58 -0.36
CA VAL A 620 5.44 31.15 -1.64
C VAL A 620 5.03 30.22 -2.77
N VAL A 621 4.28 30.72 -3.76
CA VAL A 621 3.86 30.00 -4.96
C VAL A 621 4.68 30.49 -6.16
N LEU A 622 5.34 29.57 -6.85
CA LEU A 622 6.18 29.86 -8.01
C LEU A 622 5.36 29.87 -9.31
N GLY A 623 4.26 29.13 -9.35
CA GLY A 623 3.34 29.07 -10.48
C GLY A 623 2.92 27.64 -10.82
N GLY A 624 2.03 27.51 -11.80
CA GLY A 624 1.58 26.24 -12.34
C GLY A 624 2.52 25.68 -13.42
N LEU A 625 2.69 24.37 -13.43
CA LEU A 625 3.50 23.61 -14.38
C LEU A 625 2.66 22.45 -14.89
N ASP A 626 2.41 22.41 -16.20
CA ASP A 626 1.86 21.22 -16.83
C ASP A 626 2.95 20.14 -16.91
N VAL A 627 2.63 18.94 -16.47
CA VAL A 627 3.56 17.81 -16.39
C VAL A 627 3.15 16.73 -17.37
N PRO A 628 4.09 15.92 -17.87
CA PRO A 628 3.76 14.66 -18.52
C PRO A 628 2.88 13.83 -17.59
N LEU A 629 2.01 12.99 -18.16
CA LEU A 629 1.04 12.18 -17.41
C LEU A 629 1.75 11.33 -16.33
N PHE A 630 1.81 11.80 -15.09
CA PHE A 630 2.54 11.16 -14.00
C PHE A 630 1.61 10.31 -13.16
N SER A 631 1.90 9.02 -13.05
CA SER A 631 1.09 8.15 -12.19
C SER A 631 1.41 8.42 -10.72
N TYR A 632 0.37 8.69 -9.94
CA TYR A 632 0.43 8.77 -8.48
C TYR A 632 0.01 7.43 -7.90
N ASP A 633 0.99 6.69 -7.37
CA ASP A 633 0.82 5.40 -6.68
C ASP A 633 -0.01 4.36 -7.47
N GLY A 634 -0.08 4.48 -8.80
CA GLY A 634 -0.88 3.62 -9.68
C GLY A 634 -2.38 3.97 -9.73
N ILE A 635 -2.81 4.95 -8.94
CA ILE A 635 -4.21 5.33 -8.67
C ILE A 635 -4.74 6.29 -9.73
N VAL A 636 -4.04 7.40 -9.89
CA VAL A 636 -4.49 8.52 -10.73
C VAL A 636 -3.34 9.07 -11.54
N GLN A 637 -3.66 9.66 -12.67
CA GLN A 637 -2.71 10.38 -13.49
C GLN A 637 -2.76 11.87 -13.16
N ILE A 638 -1.62 12.42 -12.76
CA ILE A 638 -1.40 13.82 -12.48
C ILE A 638 -0.94 14.53 -13.74
N VAL A 639 -1.59 15.65 -14.07
CA VAL A 639 -1.36 16.39 -15.32
C VAL A 639 -0.82 17.80 -15.08
N ARG A 640 -1.00 18.34 -13.86
CA ARG A 640 -0.54 19.69 -13.53
C ARG A 640 -0.06 19.76 -12.09
N PHE A 641 1.04 20.47 -11.87
CA PHE A 641 1.55 20.85 -10.56
C PHE A 641 1.33 22.34 -10.31
N MET A 642 0.99 22.70 -9.08
CA MET A 642 1.22 24.03 -8.52
C MET A 642 2.50 23.96 -7.67
N LEU A 643 3.54 24.69 -8.07
CA LEU A 643 4.83 24.70 -7.36
C LEU A 643 4.80 25.71 -6.21
N MET A 644 5.12 25.25 -5.01
CA MET A 644 5.07 26.04 -3.79
C MET A 644 6.18 25.68 -2.80
N SER A 645 6.50 26.61 -1.92
CA SER A 645 7.46 26.42 -0.82
C SER A 645 6.98 25.38 0.19
N TYR A 646 7.92 24.69 0.83
CA TYR A 646 7.63 23.81 1.96
C TYR A 646 7.28 24.60 3.23
N VAL A 647 6.22 24.19 3.93
CA VAL A 647 5.62 24.96 5.06
C VAL A 647 5.74 24.25 6.42
N GLY A 648 6.50 23.16 6.50
CA GLY A 648 6.74 22.44 7.75
C GLY A 648 5.67 21.39 8.06
N ALA A 649 5.27 21.31 9.33
CA ALA A 649 4.40 20.26 9.86
C ALA A 649 3.06 20.82 10.39
N PRO A 650 1.98 20.02 10.46
CA PRO A 650 0.71 20.47 11.00
C PRO A 650 0.83 21.00 12.43
N VAL A 651 0.14 22.12 12.71
CA VAL A 651 0.13 22.77 14.03
C VAL A 651 -0.45 21.84 15.08
N ALA A 652 -1.49 21.08 14.76
CA ALA A 652 -2.11 20.14 15.70
C ALA A 652 -1.12 19.12 16.27
N GLY A 653 -0.29 18.52 15.40
CA GLY A 653 0.76 17.60 15.83
C GLY A 653 1.85 18.29 16.67
N THR A 654 2.15 19.55 16.34
CA THR A 654 3.12 20.36 17.08
C THR A 654 2.64 20.71 18.48
N ILE A 655 1.35 21.05 18.65
CA ILE A 655 0.73 21.31 19.95
C ILE A 655 0.76 20.07 20.83
N LYS A 656 0.44 18.89 20.27
CA LYS A 656 0.53 17.62 20.99
C LYS A 656 1.96 17.33 21.48
N LYS A 657 2.96 17.68 20.67
CA LYS A 657 4.38 17.47 21.01
C LYS A 657 4.92 18.50 22.00
N TYR A 658 4.45 19.74 21.93
CA TYR A 658 4.89 20.85 22.78
C TYR A 658 3.68 21.59 23.38
N PRO A 659 3.03 21.03 24.42
CA PRO A 659 1.84 21.61 25.02
C PRO A 659 2.04 23.05 25.51
N ASP A 660 3.22 23.39 26.01
CA ASP A 660 3.55 24.72 26.52
C ASP A 660 3.50 25.82 25.46
N ARG A 661 3.66 25.46 24.17
CA ARG A 661 3.61 26.41 23.05
C ARG A 661 2.20 26.61 22.51
N ARG A 662 1.19 25.93 23.05
CA ARG A 662 -0.17 25.90 22.53
C ARG A 662 -0.74 27.29 22.26
N ASP A 663 -0.80 28.14 23.28
CA ASP A 663 -1.42 29.46 23.16
C ASP A 663 -0.66 30.36 22.18
N THR A 664 0.66 30.23 22.13
CA THR A 664 1.51 30.98 21.20
C THR A 664 1.26 30.57 19.76
N LEU A 665 1.09 29.27 19.49
CA LEU A 665 0.76 28.74 18.17
C LEU A 665 -0.67 29.12 17.74
N ILE A 666 -1.65 29.06 18.65
CA ILE A 666 -3.03 29.50 18.36
C ILE A 666 -3.04 31.00 18.03
N ARG A 667 -2.38 31.84 18.82
CA ARG A 667 -2.24 33.27 18.53
C ARG A 667 -1.54 33.54 17.19
N ALA A 668 -0.54 32.73 16.83
CA ALA A 668 0.13 32.84 15.53
C ALA A 668 -0.80 32.45 14.37
N ALA A 669 -1.57 31.37 14.51
CA ALA A 669 -2.57 30.95 13.53
C ALA A 669 -3.63 32.03 13.29
N GLU A 670 -4.13 32.66 14.37
CA GLU A 670 -5.06 33.79 14.23
C GLU A 670 -4.45 35.00 13.53
N ARG A 671 -3.16 35.30 13.77
CA ARG A 671 -2.48 36.40 13.06
C ARG A 671 -2.42 36.11 11.57
N SER A 672 -2.10 34.88 11.18
CA SER A 672 -2.08 34.47 9.78
C SER A 672 -3.46 34.51 9.14
N LEU A 673 -4.51 34.06 9.85
CA LEU A 673 -5.88 34.18 9.37
C LEU A 673 -6.29 35.63 9.19
N ARG A 674 -6.03 36.51 10.17
CA ARG A 674 -6.32 37.95 10.06
C ARG A 674 -5.59 38.59 8.88
N ALA A 675 -4.38 38.14 8.54
CA ALA A 675 -3.65 38.63 7.38
C ALA A 675 -4.33 38.23 6.06
N VAL A 676 -4.80 36.98 5.94
CA VAL A 676 -5.58 36.49 4.80
C VAL A 676 -6.90 37.27 4.65
N GLN A 677 -7.61 37.47 5.76
CA GLN A 677 -8.90 38.21 5.75
C GLN A 677 -8.72 39.68 5.36
N LYS A 678 -7.61 40.33 5.72
CA LYS A 678 -7.26 41.68 5.26
C LYS A 678 -7.08 41.78 3.75
N CYS A 679 -6.77 40.67 3.08
CA CYS A 679 -6.74 40.58 1.62
C CYS A 679 -8.14 40.33 1.00
N GLY A 680 -9.19 40.24 1.82
CA GLY A 680 -10.57 39.99 1.40
C GLY A 680 -10.83 38.56 0.98
N VAL A 681 -10.09 37.59 1.53
CA VAL A 681 -10.22 36.16 1.23
C VAL A 681 -10.79 35.43 2.45
N LEU A 682 -11.80 34.60 2.23
CA LEU A 682 -12.36 33.66 3.21
C LEU A 682 -11.83 32.27 2.88
N HIS A 683 -11.07 31.64 3.77
CA HIS A 683 -10.44 30.34 3.51
C HIS A 683 -11.46 29.22 3.35
N SER A 684 -12.52 29.23 4.16
CA SER A 684 -13.65 28.28 4.08
C SER A 684 -13.31 26.79 4.29
N ASP A 685 -12.08 26.47 4.73
CA ASP A 685 -11.62 25.09 5.01
C ASP A 685 -10.46 25.01 6.02
N LEU A 686 -10.65 25.60 7.20
CA LEU A 686 -9.64 25.69 8.27
C LEU A 686 -9.57 24.42 9.14
N LEU A 687 -9.36 23.27 8.49
CA LEU A 687 -9.03 22.04 9.19
C LEU A 687 -7.65 22.17 9.86
N PRO A 688 -7.40 21.52 11.02
CA PRO A 688 -6.10 21.61 11.69
C PRO A 688 -4.91 21.16 10.84
N ASP A 689 -5.15 20.28 9.86
CA ASP A 689 -4.14 19.80 8.91
C ASP A 689 -3.76 20.85 7.84
N ASN A 690 -4.62 21.86 7.64
CA ASN A 690 -4.39 22.99 6.72
C ASN A 690 -3.67 24.18 7.40
N ILE A 691 -3.28 24.01 8.68
CA ILE A 691 -2.56 25.01 9.46
C ILE A 691 -1.17 24.46 9.78
N MET A 692 -0.15 25.05 9.17
CA MET A 692 1.21 24.52 9.16
C MET A 692 2.13 25.40 9.99
N TRP A 693 3.07 24.78 10.70
CA TRP A 693 4.13 25.48 11.43
C TRP A 693 5.49 25.23 10.78
N SER A 694 6.11 26.31 10.32
CA SER A 694 7.49 26.32 9.84
C SER A 694 8.43 26.55 11.00
N ARG A 695 9.29 25.56 11.27
CA ARG A 695 10.35 25.65 12.28
C ARG A 695 11.42 26.69 11.91
N GLU A 696 11.64 26.89 10.61
CA GLU A 696 12.71 27.74 10.10
C GLU A 696 12.54 29.21 10.53
N ASP A 697 11.32 29.72 10.40
CA ASP A 697 11.00 31.13 10.70
C ASP A 697 10.17 31.30 11.99
N ASP A 698 9.85 30.20 12.69
CA ASP A 698 8.85 30.12 13.76
C ASP A 698 7.50 30.77 13.39
N ARG A 699 7.01 30.47 12.18
CA ARG A 699 5.78 31.04 11.60
C ARG A 699 4.71 30.00 11.41
N VAL A 700 3.46 30.42 11.59
CA VAL A 700 2.28 29.64 11.20
C VAL A 700 1.80 30.11 9.83
N MET A 701 1.63 29.16 8.91
CA MET A 701 1.15 29.42 7.56
C MET A 701 -0.15 28.64 7.30
N LEU A 702 -1.04 29.25 6.53
CA LEU A 702 -2.28 28.60 6.06
C LEU A 702 -2.05 28.05 4.65
N ILE A 703 -2.59 26.86 4.39
CA ILE A 703 -2.53 26.18 3.09
C ILE A 703 -3.90 25.68 2.67
N ASP A 704 -4.00 25.21 1.42
CA ASP A 704 -5.19 24.56 0.87
C ASP A 704 -6.38 25.52 0.66
N PHE A 705 -6.19 26.49 -0.25
CA PHE A 705 -7.19 27.51 -0.57
C PHE A 705 -8.16 27.08 -1.68
N GLU A 706 -8.24 25.79 -1.99
CA GLU A 706 -9.12 25.25 -3.05
C GLU A 706 -10.61 25.56 -2.83
N ARG A 707 -11.03 25.70 -1.57
CA ARG A 707 -12.41 26.04 -1.18
C ARG A 707 -12.58 27.52 -0.84
N ALA A 708 -11.53 28.32 -0.97
CA ALA A 708 -11.55 29.72 -0.57
C ALA A 708 -12.51 30.52 -1.46
N THR A 709 -13.19 31.47 -0.84
CA THR A 709 -14.12 32.37 -1.53
C THR A 709 -13.67 33.80 -1.37
N ILE A 710 -13.97 34.59 -2.39
CA ILE A 710 -13.75 36.03 -2.40
C ILE A 710 -15.14 36.66 -2.35
N PRO A 711 -15.60 37.12 -1.17
CA PRO A 711 -16.91 37.76 -1.06
C PRO A 711 -16.97 38.99 -1.98
N GLU A 712 -18.03 39.11 -2.76
CA GLU A 712 -18.30 40.35 -3.50
C GLU A 712 -18.48 41.49 -2.49
N GLN A 713 -17.67 42.54 -2.63
CA GLN A 713 -17.94 43.80 -1.96
C GLN A 713 -19.17 44.40 -2.61
N ARG A 714 -20.36 44.16 -2.04
CA ARG A 714 -21.54 44.96 -2.38
C ARG A 714 -21.20 46.41 -2.05
N THR A 715 -21.01 47.24 -3.08
CA THR A 715 -21.02 48.70 -2.94
C THR A 715 -22.37 49.07 -2.32
N PRO A 716 -22.40 49.78 -1.18
CA PRO A 716 -23.67 50.30 -0.68
C PRO A 716 -24.29 51.15 -1.80
N LEU A 717 -25.54 50.85 -2.16
CA LEU A 717 -26.32 51.73 -3.03
C LEU A 717 -26.25 53.14 -2.44
N MET A 718 -25.67 54.08 -3.18
CA MET A 718 -25.59 55.48 -2.80
C MET A 718 -27.00 55.96 -2.43
N PRO A 719 -27.20 56.65 -1.29
CA PRO A 719 -28.52 57.17 -0.97
C PRO A 719 -28.90 58.19 -2.04
N MET A 720 -30.00 57.94 -2.77
CA MET A 720 -30.60 58.98 -3.60
C MET A 720 -30.96 60.15 -2.70
N SER A 721 -30.47 61.33 -3.06
CA SER A 721 -30.66 62.55 -2.30
C SER A 721 -32.15 62.85 -2.11
N SER A 722 -32.59 62.94 -0.85
CA SER A 722 -33.73 63.78 -0.51
C SER A 722 -33.19 65.07 0.12
N ASN A 723 -33.44 66.20 -0.55
CA ASN A 723 -33.18 67.55 -0.06
C ASN A 723 -33.60 67.74 1.40
N ARG A 724 -32.67 68.07 2.31
CA ARG A 724 -32.81 69.14 3.32
C ARG A 724 -31.55 69.34 4.20
N LYS A 725 -31.03 70.57 4.11
CA LYS A 725 -30.22 71.39 5.05
C LYS A 725 -29.43 70.74 6.21
N ARG A 726 -28.10 70.92 6.11
CA ARG A 726 -27.08 71.25 7.15
C ARG A 726 -27.22 70.61 8.55
N LYS A 727 -26.30 69.68 8.88
CA LYS A 727 -25.35 69.84 10.00
C LYS A 727 -24.14 68.93 9.81
N ARG A 728 -22.94 69.52 9.90
CA ARG A 728 -21.64 68.85 9.87
C ARG A 728 -21.46 68.15 11.23
N VAL A 729 -21.38 66.82 11.24
CA VAL A 729 -20.88 66.02 12.37
C VAL A 729 -19.99 64.94 11.78
N ASP A 730 -18.79 64.81 12.33
CA ASP A 730 -17.77 63.83 11.99
C ASP A 730 -18.34 62.41 11.89
N GLU A 731 -18.31 61.81 10.69
CA GLU A 731 -18.34 60.36 10.50
C GLU A 731 -17.02 59.87 9.90
N MET A 732 -15.92 60.18 10.59
CA MET A 732 -14.63 59.51 10.38
C MET A 732 -14.57 58.22 11.21
N ALA A 733 -15.60 57.38 11.16
CA ALA A 733 -15.62 56.13 11.95
C ALA A 733 -16.68 55.09 11.52
N LYS A 734 -16.94 54.85 10.22
CA LYS A 734 -17.88 53.78 9.80
C LYS A 734 -17.54 53.20 8.42
N SER A 735 -16.33 52.65 8.28
CA SER A 735 -16.00 51.78 7.14
C SER A 735 -15.05 50.66 7.57
N ARG A 736 -15.49 49.86 8.54
CA ARG A 736 -14.89 48.55 8.87
C ARG A 736 -15.98 47.63 9.40
N ASN A 737 -17.00 47.36 8.60
CA ASN A 737 -17.82 46.18 8.86
C ASN A 737 -17.00 44.95 8.48
N ASN A 738 -16.36 44.34 9.49
CA ASN A 738 -15.96 42.94 9.42
C ASN A 738 -17.22 42.15 9.06
N SER A 739 -17.27 41.59 7.85
CA SER A 739 -18.38 40.72 7.46
C SER A 739 -18.53 39.62 8.52
N PRO A 740 -19.75 39.29 8.99
CA PRO A 740 -19.98 38.24 9.99
C PRO A 740 -19.41 36.87 9.59
N ALA A 741 -19.14 36.66 8.29
CA ALA A 741 -18.43 35.49 7.79
C ALA A 741 -16.99 35.38 8.32
N PHE A 742 -16.23 36.49 8.34
CA PHE A 742 -14.83 36.50 8.79
C PHE A 742 -14.70 36.23 10.29
N GLU A 743 -15.63 36.75 11.10
CA GLU A 743 -15.65 36.48 12.54
C GLU A 743 -16.02 35.03 12.85
N ARG A 744 -16.98 34.45 12.12
CA ARG A 744 -17.34 33.03 12.24
C ARG A 744 -16.15 32.13 11.92
N GLU A 745 -15.40 32.46 10.88
CA GLU A 745 -14.20 31.72 10.49
C GLU A 745 -13.10 31.77 11.59
N ALA A 746 -12.87 32.94 12.19
CA ALA A 746 -11.92 33.07 13.29
C ALA A 746 -12.33 32.26 14.54
N ARG A 747 -13.64 32.17 14.85
CA ARG A 747 -14.13 31.31 15.93
C ARG A 747 -13.92 29.84 15.62
N LYS A 748 -14.18 29.40 14.38
CA LYS A 748 -13.95 28.00 13.97
C LYS A 748 -12.50 27.59 14.13
N LEU A 749 -11.55 28.45 13.77
CA LEU A 749 -10.12 28.18 13.94
C LEU A 749 -9.73 27.99 15.42
N ARG A 750 -10.29 28.79 16.32
CA ARG A 750 -10.04 28.61 17.76
C ARG A 750 -10.56 27.27 18.24
N ILE A 751 -11.79 26.92 17.86
CA ILE A 751 -12.43 25.67 18.27
C ILE A 751 -11.65 24.46 17.73
N SER A 752 -11.14 24.52 16.50
CA SER A 752 -10.42 23.39 15.90
C SER A 752 -9.02 23.14 16.49
N LEU A 753 -8.43 24.15 17.15
CA LEU A 753 -7.11 24.07 17.81
C LEU A 753 -7.19 24.01 19.36
N SER A 754 -8.40 24.21 19.91
CA SER A 754 -8.73 23.99 21.33
C SER A 754 -9.06 22.52 21.59
#